data_AF-A0AAU9X4R6-F1
#
_entry.id   AF-A0AAU9X4R6-F1
#
_cell.length_a   1.000
_cell.length_b   1.000
_cell.length_c   1.000
_cell.angle_alpha   90.00
_cell.angle_beta   90.00
_cell.angle_gamma   90.00
#
_symmetry.space_group_name_H-M   'P 1'
#
loop_
_entity.id
_entity.type
_entity.pdbx_description
1 polymer ?
#
loop_
_entity_poly.entity_id
_entity_poly.type
_entity_poly.pdbx_seq_one_letter_code
_entity_poly.pdbx_strand_id
1 'polypeptide(L)'
;MFRGSNNRLNEARRERNNANRLFDSQNNNRGGYNVGKLYYYEGSVLSIEWTNQHSCADPNNHCDMILQYMCGDDVRDGITTQTIPDNPALCQNYDCNSDVRFGMHEDYDYYMDCKYRDRNKGLFTADQKLKRLSATATRQNPGGTRRGYECPEERDYYPYWHPTPWKDIAVLTNDISRCGLYQSESQNVKDRYACELPKEYLKAKRWRNYRIPNNEEECKALNATWKRFPSHDLDAPECRESAWSRDNHLGNGMGGYANNYNWTLPKLNHENCVLRIRYNISTGDYDGWDSSVNSSVNGIKLDVGEKYGMNKTVAAQRGYVYKQNPIVKLFPSFDLKLRLAINTNQYGRVFQDRSHTFAVRPRPSDLEGVHIHNLNVRGKRGNIVQVYPGVEYDFFPNSMFVKDGDYIHFQWTGSNSNPNNNDGQGKAGTDRSNVVLLKENEWRRNYPPHLDSTTFLGLDKNSLHNLAVLDNSDMSELDDAGTYFDLGPKKVTGTGTYHYMSTRNNNFSNRSQKGKIIISNTERIEKMIGRTGGKLVFSDGQHVTFEAEALSQLQPISVELMSAEDGDKMIEERGGRMGVGSGYASAFLAVNPHSLETNKKFKIGMKIDSSAASKVQFYRSSDDMDLKTWYKVDSTISDDFATVETDKGGIYVARTVPDKAAIAGIVIMCLVIVIAIGGSVFYFRRHPDKWQNLKTSVVNGCRSCKGKV
;
A
#
# COMPACT_ATOMS: atom_id res chain seq x y z
N MET A 1 3.88 0.08 10.22
CA MET A 1 2.48 -0.31 10.45
C MET A 1 1.87 0.48 11.59
N PHE A 2 0.68 1.02 11.37
CA PHE A 2 -0.15 1.56 12.44
C PHE A 2 -0.81 0.43 13.24
N ARG A 3 -0.75 0.52 14.56
CA ARG A 3 -1.53 -0.34 15.45
C ARG A 3 -2.97 0.18 15.55
N GLY A 4 -3.94 -0.60 15.07
CA GLY A 4 -5.38 -0.35 15.25
C GLY A 4 -5.78 -0.31 16.73
N SER A 5 -6.39 0.78 17.17
CA SER A 5 -6.76 0.99 18.57
C SER A 5 -8.00 0.18 18.96
N ASN A 6 -8.98 0.02 18.06
CA ASN A 6 -10.30 -0.57 18.33
C ASN A 6 -10.93 -0.03 19.64
N ASN A 7 -10.86 1.30 19.85
CA ASN A 7 -11.26 2.01 21.09
C ASN A 7 -10.47 1.66 22.36
N ARG A 8 -9.41 0.87 22.30
CA ARG A 8 -8.64 0.52 23.51
C ARG A 8 -7.74 1.66 23.95
N LEU A 9 -7.42 1.65 25.25
CA LEU A 9 -6.48 2.56 25.89
C LEU A 9 -5.94 1.93 27.18
N ASN A 10 -4.72 1.35 27.13
CA ASN A 10 -4.06 0.78 28.30
C ASN A 10 -4.89 -0.23 29.12
N GLU A 11 -5.71 -1.05 28.46
CA GLU A 11 -6.68 -1.90 29.14
C GLU A 11 -6.12 -3.30 29.40
N ALA A 12 -6.19 -3.79 30.66
CA ALA A 12 -5.67 -5.10 31.06
C ALA A 12 -6.48 -6.31 30.54
N ARG A 13 -7.71 -6.10 30.07
CA ARG A 13 -8.62 -7.16 29.61
C ARG A 13 -8.45 -7.44 28.13
N ARG A 14 -8.83 -8.63 27.68
CA ARG A 14 -8.78 -9.02 26.26
C ARG A 14 -9.72 -8.17 25.40
N GLU A 15 -10.94 -7.94 25.89
CA GLU A 15 -11.92 -7.04 25.31
C GLU A 15 -11.60 -5.58 25.65
N ARG A 16 -12.01 -4.66 24.77
CA ARG A 16 -12.06 -3.24 25.13
C ARG A 16 -13.05 -3.00 26.27
N ASN A 17 -12.78 -2.06 27.19
CA ASN A 17 -13.69 -1.79 28.32
C ASN A 17 -14.91 -0.96 27.90
N ASN A 18 -14.76 -0.07 26.91
CA ASN A 18 -15.84 0.80 26.46
C ASN A 18 -15.91 0.86 24.92
N ALA A 19 -16.96 0.26 24.35
CA ALA A 19 -17.23 0.30 22.91
C ALA A 19 -17.71 1.68 22.40
N ASN A 20 -18.06 2.59 23.31
CA ASN A 20 -18.57 3.92 22.98
C ASN A 20 -17.53 5.03 23.10
N ARG A 21 -16.25 4.70 23.34
CA ARG A 21 -15.23 5.69 23.68
C ARG A 21 -14.95 6.70 22.57
N LEU A 22 -14.53 6.24 21.38
CA LEU A 22 -14.10 7.08 20.26
C LEU A 22 -14.96 6.89 19.01
N PHE A 23 -15.20 5.65 18.58
CA PHE A 23 -15.85 5.34 17.31
C PHE A 23 -16.51 3.95 17.31
N ASP A 24 -17.36 3.67 16.34
CA ASP A 24 -17.95 2.35 16.17
C ASP A 24 -17.11 1.43 15.29
N SER A 25 -16.25 0.61 15.89
CA SER A 25 -15.40 -0.28 15.09
C SER A 25 -16.14 -1.42 14.41
N GLN A 26 -17.25 -1.88 15.01
CA GLN A 26 -17.95 -3.12 14.62
C GLN A 26 -17.05 -4.39 14.61
N ASN A 27 -15.83 -4.32 15.18
CA ASN A 27 -14.78 -5.34 15.00
C ASN A 27 -14.61 -6.26 16.23
N ASN A 28 -15.69 -6.93 16.64
CA ASN A 28 -15.73 -8.02 17.64
C ASN A 28 -15.12 -7.74 19.04
N ASN A 29 -15.02 -6.47 19.49
CA ASN A 29 -14.54 -6.03 20.80
C ASN A 29 -13.06 -6.34 21.16
N ARG A 30 -12.35 -7.19 20.41
CA ARG A 30 -11.08 -7.82 20.83
C ARG A 30 -9.86 -7.53 19.95
N GLY A 31 -10.04 -6.88 18.81
CA GLY A 31 -8.98 -6.68 17.80
C GLY A 31 -7.95 -5.58 18.08
N GLY A 32 -8.17 -4.70 19.07
CA GLY A 32 -7.30 -3.54 19.29
C GLY A 32 -5.99 -3.82 20.02
N TYR A 33 -5.07 -2.87 19.88
CA TYR A 33 -3.80 -2.75 20.61
C TYR A 33 -3.89 -1.67 21.70
N ASN A 34 -3.03 -1.72 22.72
CA ASN A 34 -3.17 -0.88 23.92
C ASN A 34 -2.54 0.51 23.82
N VAL A 35 -1.49 0.65 23.01
CA VAL A 35 -0.64 1.86 22.85
C VAL A 35 -0.16 1.90 21.41
N GLY A 36 0.03 3.11 20.84
CA GLY A 36 0.52 3.24 19.46
C GLY A 36 0.98 4.62 19.01
N LYS A 37 1.34 5.55 19.90
CA LYS A 37 1.82 6.88 19.49
C LYS A 37 3.24 6.82 18.93
N LEU A 38 3.34 6.86 17.60
CA LEU A 38 4.58 6.85 16.81
C LEU A 38 4.70 8.17 16.03
N TYR A 39 5.88 8.47 15.51
CA TYR A 39 6.05 9.54 14.52
C TYR A 39 6.72 9.04 13.24
N TYR A 40 6.49 9.76 12.15
CA TYR A 40 7.07 9.46 10.84
C TYR A 40 7.53 10.74 10.16
N TYR A 41 8.48 10.63 9.24
CA TYR A 41 8.91 11.76 8.43
C TYR A 41 8.09 11.88 7.15
N GLU A 42 7.79 13.10 6.74
CA GLU A 42 7.14 13.41 5.46
C GLU A 42 7.87 12.73 4.29
N GLY A 43 7.13 12.21 3.31
CA GLY A 43 7.70 11.50 2.16
C GLY A 43 8.36 10.15 2.47
N SER A 44 8.37 9.69 3.73
CA SER A 44 8.74 8.29 4.03
C SER A 44 7.62 7.34 3.63
N VAL A 45 7.96 6.09 3.32
CA VAL A 45 6.99 5.07 2.91
C VAL A 45 6.54 4.28 4.14
N LEU A 46 5.23 4.22 4.35
CA LEU A 46 4.62 3.49 5.44
C LEU A 46 3.68 2.42 4.90
N SER A 47 4.02 1.16 5.15
CA SER A 47 3.15 0.03 4.84
C SER A 47 2.02 -0.07 5.87
N ILE A 48 0.78 -0.05 5.37
CA ILE A 48 -0.47 -0.24 6.10
C ILE A 48 -0.93 -1.67 5.85
N GLU A 49 -1.07 -2.46 6.91
CA GLU A 49 -1.66 -3.80 6.88
C GLU A 49 -2.96 -3.78 7.67
N TRP A 50 -3.89 -4.66 7.33
CA TRP A 50 -5.14 -4.81 8.06
C TRP A 50 -5.54 -6.28 8.16
N THR A 51 -6.44 -6.55 9.10
CA THR A 51 -7.17 -7.81 9.17
C THR A 51 -8.64 -7.57 8.84
N ASN A 52 -9.24 -8.47 8.08
CA ASN A 52 -10.67 -8.45 7.78
C ASN A 52 -11.26 -9.86 7.90
N GLN A 53 -12.49 -9.93 8.41
CA GLN A 53 -13.17 -11.21 8.56
C GLN A 53 -13.81 -11.69 7.24
N HIS A 54 -14.43 -10.79 6.47
CA HIS A 54 -15.10 -11.17 5.23
C HIS A 54 -14.08 -11.18 4.08
N SER A 55 -14.40 -11.86 3.00
CA SER A 55 -13.56 -11.92 1.81
C SER A 55 -13.57 -10.61 1.02
N CYS A 56 -12.58 -10.46 0.13
CA CYS A 56 -12.46 -9.38 -0.83
C CYS A 56 -11.86 -9.93 -2.13
N ALA A 57 -12.22 -9.36 -3.27
CA ALA A 57 -12.03 -9.93 -4.62
C ALA A 57 -12.44 -11.42 -4.73
N ASP A 58 -13.43 -11.85 -3.96
CA ASP A 58 -13.96 -13.22 -3.92
C ASP A 58 -15.44 -13.21 -4.33
N PRO A 59 -15.97 -14.27 -4.98
CA PRO A 59 -17.38 -14.34 -5.38
C PRO A 59 -18.38 -14.19 -4.22
N ASN A 60 -17.97 -14.42 -2.98
CA ASN A 60 -18.86 -14.40 -1.83
C ASN A 60 -19.38 -12.99 -1.46
N ASN A 61 -18.59 -11.94 -1.68
CA ASN A 61 -18.90 -10.58 -1.21
C ASN A 61 -18.44 -9.50 -2.19
N HIS A 62 -19.23 -8.43 -2.30
CA HIS A 62 -18.73 -7.15 -2.80
C HIS A 62 -18.02 -6.42 -1.67
N CYS A 63 -16.84 -5.88 -1.96
CA CYS A 63 -15.93 -5.34 -0.98
C CYS A 63 -15.33 -4.02 -1.46
N ASP A 64 -15.29 -3.02 -0.56
CA ASP A 64 -14.50 -1.80 -0.70
C ASP A 64 -13.67 -1.58 0.57
N MET A 65 -12.36 -1.40 0.43
CA MET A 65 -11.43 -0.97 1.48
C MET A 65 -11.07 0.49 1.25
N ILE A 66 -11.46 1.38 2.15
CA ILE A 66 -11.22 2.82 2.05
C ILE A 66 -10.23 3.24 3.12
N LEU A 67 -9.06 3.71 2.69
CA LEU A 67 -7.97 4.20 3.55
C LEU A 67 -8.03 5.72 3.63
N GLN A 68 -8.01 6.25 4.86
CA GLN A 68 -8.16 7.67 5.12
C GLN A 68 -7.33 8.11 6.30
N TYR A 69 -7.06 9.41 6.39
CA TYR A 69 -6.44 10.00 7.56
C TYR A 69 -7.10 11.33 7.93
N MET A 70 -6.87 11.76 9.16
CA MET A 70 -7.26 13.06 9.68
C MET A 70 -6.16 13.56 10.60
N CYS A 71 -5.92 14.87 10.60
CA CYS A 71 -5.02 15.54 11.53
C CYS A 71 -5.70 16.79 12.06
N GLY A 72 -5.46 17.11 13.32
CA GLY A 72 -5.95 18.33 13.97
C GLY A 72 -5.40 18.45 15.39
N ASP A 73 -5.19 19.67 15.87
CA ASP A 73 -4.48 19.93 17.13
C ASP A 73 -5.09 19.18 18.32
N ASP A 74 -6.41 19.06 18.33
CA ASP A 74 -7.16 18.41 19.40
C ASP A 74 -7.35 16.89 19.21
N VAL A 75 -6.91 16.32 18.08
CA VAL A 75 -7.01 14.86 17.82
C VAL A 75 -6.17 14.11 18.85
N ARG A 76 -6.79 13.19 19.60
CA ARG A 76 -6.14 12.52 20.73
C ARG A 76 -6.77 11.20 21.11
N ASP A 77 -5.95 10.32 21.66
CA ASP A 77 -6.41 9.14 22.37
C ASP A 77 -6.98 9.50 23.77
N GLY A 78 -6.50 10.55 24.42
CA GLY A 78 -6.86 10.85 25.80
C GLY A 78 -6.31 9.84 26.82
N ILE A 79 -6.67 10.01 28.09
CA ILE A 79 -6.09 9.24 29.22
C ILE A 79 -7.14 8.41 29.97
N THR A 80 -8.41 8.46 29.57
CA THR A 80 -9.50 7.67 30.15
C THR A 80 -10.22 6.81 29.11
N THR A 81 -10.83 5.72 29.58
CA THR A 81 -11.68 4.84 28.77
C THR A 81 -13.13 5.34 28.68
N GLN A 82 -13.49 6.39 29.42
CA GLN A 82 -14.82 6.98 29.37
C GLN A 82 -15.11 7.65 28.02
N THR A 83 -16.38 7.67 27.63
CA THR A 83 -16.84 8.40 26.45
C THR A 83 -16.87 9.89 26.75
N ILE A 84 -16.29 10.71 25.87
CA ILE A 84 -16.36 12.17 25.98
C ILE A 84 -17.82 12.65 26.14
N PRO A 85 -18.16 13.58 27.05
CA PRO A 85 -19.54 14.05 27.21
C PRO A 85 -20.08 14.80 25.99
N ASP A 86 -21.39 14.82 25.74
CA ASP A 86 -22.00 15.73 24.75
C ASP A 86 -22.67 16.96 25.39
N ASN A 87 -22.67 17.01 26.72
CA ASN A 87 -23.05 18.17 27.51
C ASN A 87 -21.77 18.88 28.00
N PRO A 88 -21.47 20.10 27.50
CA PRO A 88 -20.25 20.82 27.87
C PRO A 88 -20.11 21.05 29.38
N ALA A 89 -21.21 21.12 30.13
CA ALA A 89 -21.18 21.26 31.60
C ALA A 89 -20.52 20.07 32.34
N LEU A 90 -20.29 18.94 31.66
CA LEU A 90 -19.57 17.78 32.20
C LEU A 90 -18.08 17.74 31.82
N CYS A 91 -17.64 18.70 31.00
CA CYS A 91 -16.27 18.87 30.56
C CYS A 91 -15.57 19.96 31.37
N GLN A 92 -14.24 19.89 31.44
CA GLN A 92 -13.45 20.93 32.08
C GLN A 92 -13.69 22.28 31.39
N ASN A 93 -13.79 23.36 32.17
CA ASN A 93 -14.02 24.73 31.68
C ASN A 93 -15.24 24.89 30.75
N TYR A 94 -16.22 23.99 30.83
CA TYR A 94 -17.38 23.97 29.94
C TYR A 94 -17.03 23.77 28.46
N ASP A 95 -15.88 23.16 28.16
CA ASP A 95 -15.39 22.90 26.82
C ASP A 95 -14.86 21.47 26.70
N CYS A 96 -15.51 20.67 25.85
CA CYS A 96 -15.08 19.30 25.63
C CYS A 96 -13.93 19.18 24.64
N ASN A 97 -13.73 20.17 23.76
CA ASN A 97 -12.66 20.12 22.77
C ASN A 97 -11.30 20.20 23.46
N SER A 98 -11.16 21.03 24.50
CA SER A 98 -9.93 21.15 25.30
C SER A 98 -9.79 20.16 26.47
N ASP A 99 -10.83 19.36 26.79
CA ASP A 99 -10.75 18.36 27.87
C ASP A 99 -9.96 17.12 27.43
N VAL A 100 -8.64 17.18 27.64
CA VAL A 100 -7.67 16.13 27.24
C VAL A 100 -7.85 14.81 27.97
N ARG A 101 -8.70 14.75 29.00
CA ARG A 101 -8.98 13.49 29.70
C ARG A 101 -9.55 12.46 28.73
N PHE A 102 -10.46 12.90 27.86
CA PHE A 102 -11.17 12.04 26.93
C PHE A 102 -10.44 11.96 25.58
N GLY A 103 -10.58 10.81 24.93
CA GLY A 103 -10.20 10.68 23.54
C GLY A 103 -11.18 11.42 22.63
N MET A 104 -10.65 12.03 21.57
CA MET A 104 -11.41 12.81 20.61
C MET A 104 -10.71 12.71 19.25
N HIS A 105 -11.38 12.13 18.25
CA HIS A 105 -10.88 12.13 16.87
C HIS A 105 -11.56 13.27 16.12
N GLU A 106 -12.88 13.20 15.97
CA GLU A 106 -13.69 14.33 15.51
C GLU A 106 -14.05 15.25 16.68
N ASP A 107 -14.15 16.55 16.43
CA ASP A 107 -14.46 17.55 17.46
C ASP A 107 -15.96 17.63 17.81
N TYR A 108 -16.26 18.41 18.85
CA TYR A 108 -17.63 18.63 19.33
C TYR A 108 -18.54 19.22 18.26
N ASP A 109 -18.07 20.22 17.51
CA ASP A 109 -18.89 20.97 16.57
C ASP A 109 -19.29 20.09 15.39
N TYR A 110 -18.35 19.30 14.86
CA TYR A 110 -18.60 18.29 13.85
C TYR A 110 -19.67 17.27 14.29
N TYR A 111 -19.59 16.80 15.54
CA TYR A 111 -20.60 15.89 16.08
C TYR A 111 -21.95 16.57 16.28
N MET A 112 -21.98 17.81 16.76
CA MET A 112 -23.21 18.57 16.96
C MET A 112 -23.91 18.81 15.62
N ASP A 113 -23.15 19.14 14.57
CA ASP A 113 -23.66 19.21 13.21
C ASP A 113 -24.28 17.88 12.80
N CYS A 114 -23.59 16.75 12.99
CA CYS A 114 -24.18 15.43 12.69
C CYS A 114 -25.42 15.11 13.54
N LYS A 115 -25.43 15.50 14.81
CA LYS A 115 -26.52 15.24 15.77
C LYS A 115 -27.79 15.98 15.39
N TYR A 116 -27.69 17.20 14.86
CA TYR A 116 -28.84 18.03 14.50
C TYR A 116 -29.12 18.06 13.00
N ARG A 117 -28.17 17.65 12.15
CA ARG A 117 -28.36 17.52 10.70
C ARG A 117 -29.38 16.46 10.39
N ASP A 118 -30.32 16.80 9.52
CA ASP A 118 -31.27 15.86 8.98
C ASP A 118 -30.54 14.78 8.17
N ARG A 119 -30.83 13.52 8.46
CA ARG A 119 -30.25 12.42 7.69
C ARG A 119 -30.66 12.51 6.23
N ASN A 120 -29.81 12.02 5.35
CA ASN A 120 -30.17 11.82 3.96
C ASN A 120 -31.24 10.72 3.89
N LYS A 121 -32.47 11.14 3.62
CA LYS A 121 -33.62 10.25 3.47
C LYS A 121 -33.52 9.40 2.21
N GLY A 122 -32.65 9.77 1.26
CA GLY A 122 -32.30 9.08 0.02
C GLY A 122 -31.59 7.73 0.19
N LEU A 123 -31.09 7.45 1.39
CA LEU A 123 -30.33 6.24 1.71
C LEU A 123 -31.23 5.03 1.94
N PHE A 124 -30.80 3.88 1.42
CA PHE A 124 -31.48 2.60 1.61
C PHE A 124 -31.40 2.14 3.07
N THR A 125 -32.55 1.77 3.63
CA THR A 125 -32.70 1.31 5.01
C THR A 125 -33.28 -0.10 5.09
N ALA A 126 -33.58 -0.72 3.95
CA ALA A 126 -34.30 -1.99 3.89
C ALA A 126 -35.56 -1.96 4.77
N ASP A 127 -35.69 -2.91 5.69
CA ASP A 127 -36.78 -3.01 6.68
C ASP A 127 -36.44 -2.41 8.05
N GLN A 128 -35.29 -1.71 8.19
CA GLN A 128 -34.91 -1.07 9.44
C GLN A 128 -35.77 0.16 9.76
N LYS A 129 -36.28 0.21 10.99
CA LYS A 129 -37.01 1.36 11.53
C LYS A 129 -36.05 2.26 12.29
N LEU A 130 -35.65 3.36 11.66
CA LEU A 130 -34.79 4.36 12.28
C LEU A 130 -35.58 5.15 13.34
N LYS A 131 -34.97 5.34 14.51
CA LYS A 131 -35.60 5.98 15.66
C LYS A 131 -35.36 7.50 15.72
N ARG A 132 -34.58 8.04 14.78
CA ARG A 132 -34.25 9.47 14.69
C ARG A 132 -34.27 9.91 13.23
N LEU A 133 -34.51 11.21 13.03
CA LEU A 133 -34.45 11.87 11.73
C LEU A 133 -33.10 12.56 11.48
N SER A 134 -32.18 12.48 12.43
CA SER A 134 -30.83 13.06 12.35
C SER A 134 -29.83 12.11 11.70
N ALA A 135 -28.72 12.64 11.17
CA ALA A 135 -27.61 11.89 10.57
C ALA A 135 -26.89 10.94 11.55
N THR A 136 -27.24 10.99 12.84
CA THR A 136 -26.84 9.96 13.81
C THR A 136 -27.54 8.62 13.63
N ALA A 137 -28.71 8.57 12.97
CA ALA A 137 -29.41 7.32 12.71
C ALA A 137 -29.20 6.85 11.26
N THR A 138 -28.61 5.67 11.13
CA THR A 138 -28.38 4.96 9.86
C THR A 138 -29.04 3.57 9.90
N ARG A 139 -28.97 2.82 8.80
CA ARG A 139 -29.41 1.41 8.79
C ARG A 139 -28.67 0.56 9.83
N GLN A 140 -27.36 0.78 10.02
CA GLN A 140 -26.54 0.04 10.99
C GLN A 140 -26.61 0.59 12.42
N ASN A 141 -26.97 1.87 12.59
CA ASN A 141 -27.15 2.51 13.88
C ASN A 141 -28.56 3.11 14.02
N PRO A 142 -29.65 2.32 13.96
CA PRO A 142 -31.01 2.85 13.87
C PRO A 142 -31.43 3.64 15.12
N GLY A 143 -30.78 3.39 16.27
CA GLY A 143 -31.01 4.14 17.51
C GLY A 143 -30.22 5.44 17.64
N GLY A 144 -29.23 5.67 16.77
CA GLY A 144 -28.27 6.76 16.90
C GLY A 144 -27.44 6.68 18.18
N THR A 145 -26.95 5.48 18.50
CA THR A 145 -26.04 5.27 19.65
C THR A 145 -24.78 6.10 19.44
N ARG A 146 -24.44 6.92 20.43
CA ARG A 146 -23.27 7.79 20.40
C ARG A 146 -21.98 7.00 20.67
N ARG A 147 -20.96 7.25 19.86
CA ARG A 147 -19.63 6.62 19.92
C ARG A 147 -18.61 7.75 19.78
N GLY A 148 -18.10 8.25 20.90
CA GLY A 148 -17.37 9.52 20.92
C GLY A 148 -18.14 10.63 20.20
N TYR A 149 -17.46 11.28 19.26
CA TYR A 149 -17.97 12.33 18.37
C TYR A 149 -18.03 11.88 16.89
N GLU A 150 -18.01 10.56 16.65
CA GLU A 150 -18.22 10.02 15.31
C GLU A 150 -19.60 10.39 14.74
N CYS A 151 -19.65 10.70 13.44
CA CYS A 151 -20.89 10.81 12.69
C CYS A 151 -21.23 9.47 11.99
N PRO A 152 -22.28 8.75 12.41
CA PRO A 152 -22.65 7.46 11.82
C PRO A 152 -22.95 7.49 10.32
N GLU A 153 -23.57 8.55 9.80
CA GLU A 153 -23.84 8.68 8.37
C GLU A 153 -22.56 8.84 7.53
N GLU A 154 -21.58 9.59 8.02
CA GLU A 154 -20.28 9.72 7.34
C GLU A 154 -19.48 8.42 7.40
N ARG A 155 -19.57 7.70 8.52
CA ARG A 155 -18.96 6.38 8.66
C ARG A 155 -19.56 5.39 7.65
N ASP A 156 -20.89 5.27 7.62
CA ASP A 156 -21.61 4.20 6.91
C ASP A 156 -21.73 4.41 5.40
N TYR A 157 -21.61 5.65 4.91
CA TYR A 157 -21.86 5.95 3.50
C TYR A 157 -20.70 6.75 2.90
N TYR A 158 -20.14 6.19 1.81
CA TYR A 158 -19.02 6.76 1.08
C TYR A 158 -19.27 6.70 -0.43
N PRO A 159 -18.90 7.74 -1.22
CA PRO A 159 -18.40 9.05 -0.81
C PRO A 159 -19.38 9.87 0.03
N TYR A 160 -18.87 10.66 0.98
CA TYR A 160 -19.72 11.49 1.84
C TYR A 160 -20.02 12.84 1.19
N TRP A 161 -21.29 13.26 1.18
CA TRP A 161 -21.79 14.45 0.46
C TRP A 161 -21.83 15.73 1.31
N HIS A 162 -21.52 15.65 2.61
CA HIS A 162 -21.32 16.81 3.48
C HIS A 162 -19.83 16.96 3.85
N PRO A 163 -19.43 18.10 4.44
CA PRO A 163 -18.06 18.28 4.91
C PRO A 163 -17.64 17.15 5.85
N THR A 164 -16.45 16.61 5.64
CA THR A 164 -15.81 15.60 6.49
C THR A 164 -14.38 16.04 6.82
N PRO A 165 -13.86 15.73 8.03
CA PRO A 165 -12.46 15.99 8.36
C PRO A 165 -11.52 14.90 7.81
N TRP A 166 -12.07 13.83 7.23
CA TRP A 166 -11.32 12.69 6.71
C TRP A 166 -10.85 12.93 5.27
N LYS A 167 -9.54 12.81 5.07
CA LYS A 167 -8.88 12.90 3.76
C LYS A 167 -8.66 11.50 3.20
N ASP A 168 -8.95 11.31 1.92
CA ASP A 168 -8.88 10.01 1.26
C ASP A 168 -7.46 9.70 0.77
N ILE A 169 -6.97 8.50 1.06
CA ILE A 169 -5.66 7.98 0.59
C ILE A 169 -5.90 7.09 -0.62
N ALA A 170 -6.72 6.04 -0.43
CA ALA A 170 -6.99 5.05 -1.45
C ALA A 170 -8.33 4.34 -1.24
N VAL A 171 -8.92 3.88 -2.35
CA VAL A 171 -10.10 3.03 -2.40
C VAL A 171 -9.76 1.76 -3.16
N LEU A 172 -9.71 0.63 -2.46
CA LEU A 172 -9.44 -0.68 -3.04
C LEU A 172 -10.76 -1.43 -3.17
N THR A 173 -11.22 -1.65 -4.39
CA THR A 173 -12.59 -2.12 -4.67
C THR A 173 -12.62 -3.39 -5.53
N ASN A 174 -13.65 -4.21 -5.36
CA ASN A 174 -13.97 -5.30 -6.30
C ASN A 174 -14.56 -4.77 -7.62
N ASP A 175 -15.11 -3.55 -7.64
CA ASP A 175 -15.81 -2.97 -8.78
C ASP A 175 -15.11 -1.67 -9.23
N ILE A 176 -14.07 -1.84 -10.05
CA ILE A 176 -13.26 -0.73 -10.57
C ILE A 176 -14.02 0.21 -11.50
N SER A 177 -15.20 -0.18 -12.00
CA SER A 177 -16.05 0.75 -12.78
C SER A 177 -16.48 1.95 -11.94
N ARG A 178 -16.44 1.83 -10.60
CA ARG A 178 -16.74 2.89 -9.63
C ARG A 178 -15.57 3.83 -9.35
N CYS A 179 -14.37 3.56 -9.85
CA CYS A 179 -13.22 4.41 -9.54
C CYS A 179 -13.42 5.87 -9.95
N GLY A 180 -14.05 6.11 -11.11
CA GLY A 180 -14.38 7.48 -11.54
C GLY A 180 -15.30 8.21 -10.55
N LEU A 181 -16.26 7.50 -9.93
CA LEU A 181 -17.11 8.05 -8.88
C LEU A 181 -16.28 8.38 -7.62
N TYR A 182 -15.52 7.42 -7.10
CA TYR A 182 -14.74 7.62 -5.88
C TYR A 182 -13.72 8.76 -5.99
N GLN A 183 -13.09 8.89 -7.16
CA GLN A 183 -12.09 9.94 -7.41
C GLN A 183 -12.74 11.33 -7.54
N SER A 184 -13.83 11.44 -8.30
CA SER A 184 -14.50 12.74 -8.54
C SER A 184 -15.34 13.22 -7.37
N GLU A 185 -15.90 12.29 -6.59
CA GLU A 185 -16.73 12.60 -5.43
C GLU A 185 -15.94 12.58 -4.12
N SER A 186 -14.61 12.49 -4.12
CA SER A 186 -13.84 12.70 -2.88
C SER A 186 -13.82 14.19 -2.49
N GLN A 187 -13.88 14.51 -1.19
CA GLN A 187 -13.67 15.89 -0.73
C GLN A 187 -12.21 16.35 -0.93
N ASN A 188 -11.28 15.45 -1.25
CA ASN A 188 -9.93 15.84 -1.66
C ASN A 188 -9.96 16.88 -2.80
N VAL A 189 -10.84 16.67 -3.78
CA VAL A 189 -10.91 17.46 -5.03
C VAL A 189 -12.25 18.18 -5.23
N LYS A 190 -13.29 17.84 -4.46
CA LYS A 190 -14.64 18.40 -4.66
C LYS A 190 -15.13 19.12 -3.40
N ASP A 191 -15.54 20.37 -3.59
CA ASP A 191 -16.18 21.18 -2.56
C ASP A 191 -17.39 20.48 -1.94
N ARG A 192 -17.69 20.86 -0.70
CA ARG A 192 -18.85 20.43 0.06
C ARG A 192 -19.69 21.59 0.52
N TYR A 193 -20.94 21.29 0.87
CA TYR A 193 -21.87 22.29 1.33
C TYR A 193 -22.67 21.79 2.53
N ALA A 194 -22.98 22.70 3.43
CA ALA A 194 -23.84 22.43 4.59
C ALA A 194 -24.60 23.70 5.00
N CYS A 195 -25.71 23.51 5.70
CA CYS A 195 -26.54 24.62 6.15
C CYS A 195 -25.98 25.24 7.44
N GLU A 196 -25.60 26.51 7.39
CA GLU A 196 -25.20 27.31 8.55
C GLU A 196 -26.41 28.09 9.07
N LEU A 197 -26.91 27.68 10.24
CA LEU A 197 -28.11 28.25 10.83
C LEU A 197 -27.85 29.63 11.46
N PRO A 198 -28.79 30.59 11.35
CA PRO A 198 -28.64 31.90 11.98
C PRO A 198 -28.73 31.79 13.51
N LYS A 199 -27.94 32.60 14.21
CA LYS A 199 -27.91 32.62 15.69
C LYS A 199 -29.28 32.85 16.31
N GLU A 200 -30.13 33.67 15.69
CA GLU A 200 -31.49 33.92 16.17
C GLU A 200 -32.37 32.67 16.14
N TYR A 201 -32.23 31.80 15.12
CA TYR A 201 -32.92 30.51 15.09
C TYR A 201 -32.43 29.59 16.21
N LEU A 202 -31.11 29.50 16.41
CA LEU A 202 -30.53 28.69 17.49
C LEU A 202 -30.99 29.18 18.87
N LYS A 203 -31.00 30.50 19.07
CA LYS A 203 -31.48 31.14 20.30
C LYS A 203 -32.97 30.88 20.54
N ALA A 204 -33.81 30.99 19.52
CA ALA A 204 -35.24 30.66 19.60
C ALA A 204 -35.48 29.19 19.98
N LYS A 205 -34.57 28.28 19.58
CA LYS A 205 -34.57 26.88 19.98
C LYS A 205 -33.83 26.61 21.30
N ARG A 206 -33.34 27.63 22.01
CA ARG A 206 -32.56 27.50 23.24
C ARG A 206 -31.32 26.61 23.08
N TRP A 207 -30.70 26.64 21.89
CA TRP A 207 -29.52 25.85 21.54
C TRP A 207 -29.71 24.33 21.73
N ARG A 208 -30.97 23.87 21.73
CA ARG A 208 -31.38 22.49 21.94
C ARG A 208 -32.51 22.17 20.95
N ASN A 209 -32.64 20.92 20.53
CA ASN A 209 -33.78 20.47 19.68
C ASN A 209 -33.97 21.29 18.38
N TYR A 210 -32.91 21.87 17.83
CA TYR A 210 -32.94 22.46 16.49
C TYR A 210 -32.67 21.39 15.43
N ARG A 211 -32.92 21.72 14.16
CA ARG A 211 -32.63 20.89 13.00
C ARG A 211 -31.80 21.68 12.02
N ILE A 212 -30.77 21.04 11.48
CA ILE A 212 -29.93 21.56 10.39
C ILE A 212 -30.39 20.85 9.11
N PRO A 213 -30.99 21.56 8.14
CA PRO A 213 -31.31 20.99 6.85
C PRO A 213 -30.08 20.44 6.12
N ASN A 214 -30.27 19.38 5.34
CA ASN A 214 -29.19 18.73 4.59
C ASN A 214 -29.17 19.06 3.09
N ASN A 215 -30.03 19.97 2.66
CA ASN A 215 -30.11 20.45 1.30
C ASN A 215 -30.30 21.97 1.28
N GLU A 216 -29.97 22.58 0.14
CA GLU A 216 -29.96 24.03 -0.04
C GLU A 216 -31.35 24.65 0.05
N GLU A 217 -32.36 23.97 -0.51
CA GLU A 217 -33.75 24.46 -0.55
C GLU A 217 -34.31 24.64 0.87
N GLU A 218 -34.28 23.59 1.68
CA GLU A 218 -34.74 23.63 3.07
C GLU A 218 -33.87 24.56 3.94
N CYS A 219 -32.58 24.68 3.64
CA CYS A 219 -31.70 25.64 4.32
C CYS A 219 -32.15 27.08 4.06
N LYS A 220 -32.37 27.44 2.80
CA LYS A 220 -32.84 28.77 2.40
C LYS A 220 -34.24 29.07 2.95
N ALA A 221 -35.11 28.06 3.04
CA ALA A 221 -36.44 28.20 3.66
C ALA A 221 -36.39 28.58 5.16
N LEU A 222 -35.27 28.31 5.86
CA LEU A 222 -35.02 28.76 7.23
C LEU A 222 -34.32 30.13 7.33
N ASN A 223 -34.20 30.86 6.21
CA ASN A 223 -33.35 32.07 6.11
C ASN A 223 -31.91 31.81 6.59
N ALA A 224 -31.41 30.60 6.36
CA ALA A 224 -30.06 30.17 6.71
C ALA A 224 -29.14 30.17 5.48
N THR A 225 -27.84 30.10 5.73
CA THR A 225 -26.83 30.17 4.68
C THR A 225 -26.42 28.77 4.23
N TRP A 226 -26.58 28.46 2.95
CA TRP A 226 -25.98 27.26 2.36
C TRP A 226 -24.48 27.51 2.14
N LYS A 227 -23.68 27.12 3.13
CA LYS A 227 -22.26 27.47 3.23
C LYS A 227 -21.41 26.50 2.42
N ARG A 228 -20.49 27.04 1.64
CA ARG A 228 -19.44 26.31 0.93
C ARG A 228 -18.30 25.97 1.88
N PHE A 229 -17.84 24.73 1.80
CA PHE A 229 -16.64 24.20 2.42
C PHE A 229 -15.72 23.75 1.29
N PRO A 230 -14.53 24.35 1.14
CA PRO A 230 -13.61 23.98 0.07
C PRO A 230 -13.23 22.49 0.09
N SER A 231 -12.83 21.97 -1.06
CA SER A 231 -12.07 20.73 -1.15
C SER A 231 -10.80 20.81 -0.29
N HIS A 232 -10.22 19.66 0.06
CA HIS A 232 -8.98 19.63 0.83
C HIS A 232 -7.75 20.09 0.04
N ASP A 233 -7.90 20.33 -1.26
CA ASP A 233 -6.80 20.73 -2.16
C ASP A 233 -5.70 19.65 -2.18
N LEU A 234 -6.17 18.40 -2.32
CA LEU A 234 -5.33 17.20 -2.39
C LEU A 234 -5.66 16.45 -3.68
N ASP A 235 -4.73 15.60 -4.11
CA ASP A 235 -4.99 14.67 -5.19
C ASP A 235 -6.20 13.78 -4.88
N ALA A 236 -6.94 13.41 -5.92
CA ALA A 236 -7.98 12.40 -5.81
C ALA A 236 -7.38 11.09 -5.25
N PRO A 237 -8.14 10.32 -4.45
CA PRO A 237 -7.62 9.07 -3.90
C PRO A 237 -7.18 8.10 -5.00
N GLU A 238 -6.13 7.33 -4.74
CA GLU A 238 -5.81 6.19 -5.59
C GLU A 238 -7.02 5.24 -5.60
N CYS A 239 -7.51 4.85 -6.76
CA CYS A 239 -8.55 3.82 -6.86
C CYS A 239 -8.07 2.68 -7.75
N ARG A 240 -8.13 1.47 -7.20
CA ARG A 240 -7.71 0.25 -7.89
C ARG A 240 -8.43 -0.97 -7.34
N GLU A 241 -8.16 -2.12 -7.94
CA GLU A 241 -8.64 -3.40 -7.44
C GLU A 241 -8.16 -3.68 -6.02
N SER A 242 -9.03 -4.28 -5.22
CA SER A 242 -8.66 -4.90 -3.96
C SER A 242 -7.85 -6.17 -4.15
N ALA A 243 -6.92 -6.43 -3.23
CA ALA A 243 -6.26 -7.72 -3.15
C ALA A 243 -7.24 -8.81 -2.69
N TRP A 244 -7.07 -10.02 -3.22
CA TRP A 244 -7.85 -11.18 -2.79
C TRP A 244 -7.63 -11.47 -1.31
N SER A 245 -8.70 -11.82 -0.59
CA SER A 245 -8.61 -12.37 0.77
C SER A 245 -9.72 -13.37 1.04
N ARG A 246 -9.40 -14.39 1.83
CA ARG A 246 -10.33 -15.46 2.20
C ARG A 246 -11.21 -15.09 3.40
N ASP A 247 -12.46 -15.53 3.36
CA ASP A 247 -13.39 -15.45 4.50
C ASP A 247 -12.84 -16.14 5.76
N ASN A 248 -12.97 -15.46 6.90
CA ASN A 248 -12.61 -15.90 8.26
C ASN A 248 -11.13 -16.23 8.48
N HIS A 249 -10.22 -15.71 7.64
CA HIS A 249 -8.77 -15.93 7.76
C HIS A 249 -7.99 -14.62 7.97
N LEU A 250 -8.57 -13.68 8.72
CA LEU A 250 -7.94 -12.41 9.10
C LEU A 250 -7.41 -11.58 7.92
N GLY A 251 -8.03 -11.69 6.75
CA GLY A 251 -7.60 -10.94 5.57
C GLY A 251 -6.35 -11.51 4.88
N ASN A 252 -5.94 -12.74 5.21
CA ASN A 252 -4.83 -13.40 4.52
C ASN A 252 -5.12 -13.47 3.01
N GLY A 253 -4.21 -12.88 2.25
CA GLY A 253 -4.18 -12.91 0.81
C GLY A 253 -3.44 -14.13 0.26
N MET A 254 -3.05 -14.04 -1.00
CA MET A 254 -2.35 -15.13 -1.68
C MET A 254 -1.01 -15.45 -1.00
N GLY A 255 -0.68 -16.73 -0.90
CA GLY A 255 0.54 -17.21 -0.24
C GLY A 255 0.52 -17.15 1.29
N GLY A 256 -0.61 -16.76 1.90
CA GLY A 256 -0.76 -16.69 3.37
C GLY A 256 -0.20 -15.41 4.00
N TYR A 257 0.16 -14.42 3.19
CA TYR A 257 0.57 -13.10 3.65
C TYR A 257 -0.64 -12.20 3.91
N ALA A 258 -0.51 -11.27 4.84
CA ALA A 258 -1.54 -10.27 5.05
C ALA A 258 -1.52 -9.22 3.94
N ASN A 259 -2.71 -8.75 3.56
CA ASN A 259 -2.85 -7.69 2.57
C ASN A 259 -2.37 -6.35 3.13
N ASN A 260 -1.72 -5.56 2.27
CA ASN A 260 -1.16 -4.28 2.65
C ASN A 260 -1.26 -3.22 1.54
N TYR A 261 -0.99 -1.99 1.91
CA TYR A 261 -0.92 -0.81 1.06
C TYR A 261 0.26 0.06 1.49
N ASN A 262 1.14 0.43 0.56
CA ASN A 262 2.24 1.35 0.82
C ASN A 262 1.77 2.79 0.65
N TRP A 263 1.76 3.55 1.74
CA TRP A 263 1.39 4.96 1.75
C TRP A 263 2.63 5.84 1.89
N THR A 264 2.90 6.66 0.89
CA THR A 264 3.89 7.75 0.99
C THR A 264 3.26 8.90 1.76
N LEU A 265 3.84 9.24 2.91
CA LEU A 265 3.26 10.25 3.79
C LEU A 265 3.33 11.65 3.14
N PRO A 266 2.20 12.39 3.07
CA PRO A 266 2.20 13.74 2.54
C PRO A 266 2.91 14.72 3.48
N LYS A 267 3.18 15.93 2.99
CA LYS A 267 3.69 17.03 3.82
C LYS A 267 2.56 17.54 4.70
N LEU A 268 2.60 17.22 5.99
CA LEU A 268 1.53 17.49 6.94
C LEU A 268 1.99 18.35 8.11
N ASN A 269 3.25 18.21 8.54
CA ASN A 269 3.82 18.83 9.74
C ASN A 269 2.84 18.93 10.92
N HIS A 270 2.47 17.78 11.48
CA HIS A 270 1.41 17.69 12.47
C HIS A 270 1.67 16.60 13.51
N GLU A 271 1.48 16.90 14.80
CA GLU A 271 1.79 15.97 15.91
C GLU A 271 0.64 15.01 16.25
N ASN A 272 -0.57 15.32 15.80
CA ASN A 272 -1.78 14.58 16.11
C ASN A 272 -2.58 14.22 14.85
N CYS A 273 -2.31 13.04 14.31
CA CYS A 273 -3.01 12.44 13.18
C CYS A 273 -3.57 11.08 13.54
N VAL A 274 -4.59 10.62 12.81
CA VAL A 274 -5.19 9.29 12.94
C VAL A 274 -5.44 8.70 11.56
N LEU A 275 -5.13 7.41 11.40
CA LEU A 275 -5.45 6.63 10.21
C LEU A 275 -6.77 5.89 10.46
N ARG A 276 -7.64 5.85 9.46
CA ARG A 276 -8.86 5.04 9.43
C ARG A 276 -8.83 4.11 8.23
N ILE A 277 -9.22 2.87 8.45
CA ILE A 277 -9.68 1.98 7.38
C ILE A 277 -11.19 1.78 7.56
N ARG A 278 -11.96 2.04 6.50
CA ARG A 278 -13.35 1.59 6.39
C ARG A 278 -13.40 0.39 5.46
N TYR A 279 -14.21 -0.58 5.85
CA TYR A 279 -14.38 -1.81 5.12
C TYR A 279 -15.86 -2.04 4.90
N ASN A 280 -16.30 -1.80 3.66
CA ASN A 280 -17.69 -1.93 3.25
C ASN A 280 -17.88 -3.28 2.59
N ILE A 281 -18.87 -4.03 3.08
CA ILE A 281 -19.23 -5.34 2.54
C ILE A 281 -20.71 -5.37 2.22
N SER A 282 -21.04 -5.88 1.04
CA SER A 282 -22.42 -6.18 0.66
C SER A 282 -22.53 -7.52 -0.05
N THR A 283 -23.71 -8.13 0.00
CA THR A 283 -24.03 -9.33 -0.78
C THR A 283 -24.40 -8.95 -2.21
N GLY A 284 -24.28 -9.91 -3.14
CA GLY A 284 -24.76 -9.76 -4.51
C GLY A 284 -26.27 -10.04 -4.69
N ASP A 285 -27.06 -9.99 -3.62
CA ASP A 285 -28.51 -10.26 -3.67
C ASP A 285 -29.32 -9.09 -4.22
N TYR A 286 -28.78 -7.87 -4.14
CA TYR A 286 -29.32 -6.65 -4.71
C TYR A 286 -28.17 -5.73 -5.11
N ASP A 287 -28.40 -4.85 -6.09
CA ASP A 287 -27.42 -3.81 -6.43
C ASP A 287 -27.73 -2.55 -5.63
N GLY A 288 -27.04 -2.33 -4.51
CA GLY A 288 -27.27 -1.16 -3.64
C GLY A 288 -27.05 0.21 -4.30
N TRP A 289 -26.51 0.26 -5.53
CA TRP A 289 -26.33 1.48 -6.30
C TRP A 289 -27.41 1.71 -7.35
N ASP A 290 -28.28 0.73 -7.62
CA ASP A 290 -29.43 0.93 -8.46
C ASP A 290 -30.39 1.92 -7.78
N SER A 291 -30.68 3.02 -8.48
CA SER A 291 -31.65 4.02 -8.05
C SER A 291 -33.05 3.44 -7.77
N SER A 292 -33.38 2.28 -8.36
CA SER A 292 -34.61 1.54 -8.09
C SER A 292 -34.62 0.87 -6.71
N VAL A 293 -33.46 0.74 -6.04
CA VAL A 293 -33.33 0.16 -4.69
C VAL A 293 -32.86 1.17 -3.62
N ASN A 294 -32.98 2.46 -3.91
CA ASN A 294 -32.66 3.53 -2.97
C ASN A 294 -33.76 3.72 -1.90
N SER A 295 -33.83 4.89 -1.27
CA SER A 295 -34.88 5.17 -0.30
C SER A 295 -36.34 4.99 -0.74
N SER A 296 -36.64 5.10 -2.03
CA SER A 296 -38.00 4.97 -2.59
C SER A 296 -38.62 3.61 -2.31
N VAL A 297 -37.80 2.60 -2.00
CA VAL A 297 -38.21 1.24 -1.68
C VAL A 297 -37.99 0.86 -0.21
N ASN A 298 -37.72 1.83 0.67
CA ASN A 298 -37.61 1.59 2.10
C ASN A 298 -38.92 1.01 2.67
N GLY A 299 -38.81 -0.06 3.46
CA GLY A 299 -39.95 -0.79 3.98
C GLY A 299 -40.69 -1.65 2.93
N ILE A 300 -40.26 -1.64 1.67
CA ILE A 300 -40.80 -2.45 0.58
C ILE A 300 -39.96 -3.73 0.45
N LYS A 301 -40.63 -4.82 0.07
CA LYS A 301 -39.99 -6.09 -0.28
C LYS A 301 -39.43 -5.95 -1.70
N LEU A 302 -38.10 -5.88 -1.85
CA LEU A 302 -37.49 -5.77 -3.19
C LEU A 302 -37.68 -7.07 -3.94
N ASP A 303 -38.01 -7.00 -5.22
CA ASP A 303 -38.02 -8.18 -6.07
C ASP A 303 -36.57 -8.61 -6.32
N VAL A 304 -36.28 -9.89 -6.08
CA VAL A 304 -35.00 -10.51 -6.46
C VAL A 304 -35.22 -11.65 -7.46
N GLY A 305 -36.46 -11.92 -7.85
CA GLY A 305 -36.83 -12.97 -8.79
C GLY A 305 -36.38 -12.73 -10.22
N GLU A 306 -36.21 -11.47 -10.63
CA GLU A 306 -35.67 -11.11 -11.95
C GLU A 306 -34.29 -11.76 -12.20
N LYS A 307 -33.43 -11.81 -11.17
CA LYS A 307 -32.13 -12.50 -11.20
C LYS A 307 -32.25 -14.00 -11.51
N TYR A 308 -33.41 -14.58 -11.25
CA TYR A 308 -33.73 -15.98 -11.50
C TYR A 308 -34.68 -16.16 -12.69
N GLY A 309 -34.81 -15.15 -13.57
CA GLY A 309 -35.65 -15.20 -14.76
C GLY A 309 -37.15 -15.18 -14.48
N MET A 310 -37.57 -14.70 -13.30
CA MET A 310 -38.99 -14.55 -12.95
C MET A 310 -39.45 -13.11 -13.15
N ASN A 311 -40.68 -12.94 -13.65
CA ASN A 311 -41.33 -11.64 -13.59
C ASN A 311 -41.77 -11.30 -12.15
N LYS A 312 -42.00 -10.01 -11.88
CA LYS A 312 -42.36 -9.48 -10.56
C LYS A 312 -43.54 -10.20 -9.90
N THR A 313 -44.59 -10.50 -10.67
CA THR A 313 -45.81 -11.16 -10.14
C THR A 313 -45.49 -12.58 -9.68
N VAL A 314 -44.80 -13.36 -10.52
CA VAL A 314 -44.40 -14.74 -10.19
C VAL A 314 -43.42 -14.76 -9.02
N ALA A 315 -42.45 -13.84 -9.02
CA ALA A 315 -41.46 -13.73 -7.96
C ALA A 315 -42.12 -13.40 -6.61
N ALA A 316 -43.03 -12.43 -6.58
CA ALA A 316 -43.79 -12.07 -5.38
C ALA A 316 -44.65 -13.24 -4.87
N GLN A 317 -45.37 -13.93 -5.77
CA GLN A 317 -46.18 -15.11 -5.42
C GLN A 317 -45.33 -16.26 -4.87
N ARG A 318 -44.12 -16.43 -5.41
CA ARG A 318 -43.17 -17.46 -4.98
C ARG A 318 -42.28 -17.00 -3.83
N GLY A 319 -42.45 -15.78 -3.33
CA GLY A 319 -41.72 -15.25 -2.18
C GLY A 319 -40.25 -14.89 -2.43
N TYR A 320 -39.83 -14.76 -3.70
CA TYR A 320 -38.50 -14.33 -4.11
C TYR A 320 -38.34 -12.82 -3.95
N VAL A 321 -38.29 -12.39 -2.69
CA VAL A 321 -38.18 -10.98 -2.32
C VAL A 321 -37.13 -10.79 -1.24
N TYR A 322 -36.43 -9.65 -1.29
CA TYR A 322 -35.47 -9.25 -0.28
C TYR A 322 -36.18 -8.73 0.98
N LYS A 323 -36.15 -9.52 2.05
CA LYS A 323 -36.66 -9.18 3.40
C LYS A 323 -36.04 -10.13 4.43
N GLN A 324 -36.22 -9.86 5.73
CA GLN A 324 -35.85 -10.80 6.77
C GLN A 324 -36.56 -12.16 6.58
N ASN A 325 -35.79 -13.24 6.48
CA ASN A 325 -36.22 -14.63 6.38
C ASN A 325 -37.42 -14.87 5.42
N PRO A 326 -37.27 -14.65 4.11
CA PRO A 326 -38.37 -14.83 3.17
C PRO A 326 -38.78 -16.30 3.08
N ILE A 327 -40.07 -16.52 2.84
CA ILE A 327 -40.65 -17.85 2.63
C ILE A 327 -40.85 -18.01 1.13
N VAL A 328 -40.12 -18.94 0.51
CA VAL A 328 -40.11 -19.19 -0.92
C VAL A 328 -40.86 -20.46 -1.29
N LYS A 329 -41.59 -20.42 -2.41
CA LYS A 329 -42.22 -21.60 -3.03
C LYS A 329 -41.38 -22.06 -4.22
N LEU A 330 -40.56 -23.08 -3.98
CA LEU A 330 -39.64 -23.62 -4.98
C LEU A 330 -40.36 -24.56 -5.94
N PHE A 331 -41.18 -25.47 -5.42
CA PHE A 331 -41.80 -26.54 -6.18
C PHE A 331 -43.20 -26.13 -6.67
N PRO A 332 -43.45 -26.11 -7.98
CA PRO A 332 -44.79 -25.87 -8.52
C PRO A 332 -45.74 -27.05 -8.21
N SER A 333 -45.21 -28.26 -8.17
CA SER A 333 -45.97 -29.53 -8.13
C SER A 333 -46.45 -29.97 -6.75
N PHE A 334 -45.96 -29.38 -5.65
CA PHE A 334 -46.49 -29.65 -4.30
C PHE A 334 -46.26 -28.46 -3.35
N ASP A 335 -47.15 -28.27 -2.37
CA ASP A 335 -47.20 -27.07 -1.52
C ASP A 335 -46.19 -27.09 -0.36
N LEU A 336 -44.90 -27.25 -0.69
CA LEU A 336 -43.80 -27.07 0.25
C LEU A 336 -43.22 -25.65 0.12
N LYS A 337 -43.19 -24.94 1.25
CA LYS A 337 -42.60 -23.61 1.37
C LYS A 337 -41.34 -23.69 2.22
N LEU A 338 -40.22 -23.21 1.69
CA LEU A 338 -38.95 -23.14 2.42
C LEU A 338 -38.71 -21.72 2.94
N ARG A 339 -38.01 -21.59 4.05
CA ARG A 339 -37.62 -20.29 4.60
C ARG A 339 -36.14 -20.08 4.38
N LEU A 340 -35.77 -19.03 3.65
CA LEU A 340 -34.36 -18.66 3.47
C LEU A 340 -33.84 -17.99 4.75
N ALA A 341 -32.57 -18.21 5.09
CA ALA A 341 -31.90 -17.60 6.23
C ALA A 341 -31.29 -16.23 5.87
N ILE A 342 -32.14 -15.31 5.40
CA ILE A 342 -31.71 -13.95 5.03
C ILE A 342 -31.84 -13.02 6.24
N ASN A 343 -30.75 -12.31 6.55
CA ASN A 343 -30.74 -11.26 7.56
C ASN A 343 -30.40 -9.91 6.92
N THR A 344 -31.44 -9.11 6.67
CA THR A 344 -31.32 -7.79 6.04
C THR A 344 -30.49 -6.81 6.87
N ASN A 345 -30.13 -7.13 8.12
CA ASN A 345 -29.18 -6.38 8.94
C ASN A 345 -27.72 -6.70 8.65
N GLN A 346 -27.44 -7.89 8.10
CA GLN A 346 -26.08 -8.42 7.93
C GLN A 346 -25.60 -8.38 6.47
N TYR A 347 -26.50 -8.24 5.50
CA TYR A 347 -26.20 -8.34 4.07
C TYR A 347 -25.54 -7.09 3.47
N GLY A 348 -25.36 -6.04 4.28
CA GLY A 348 -24.64 -4.82 3.93
C GLY A 348 -24.11 -4.20 5.21
N ARG A 349 -22.80 -4.12 5.39
CA ARG A 349 -22.18 -3.61 6.61
C ARG A 349 -20.90 -2.84 6.34
N VAL A 350 -20.75 -1.73 7.02
CA VAL A 350 -19.49 -1.00 7.16
C VAL A 350 -18.85 -1.35 8.50
N PHE A 351 -17.61 -1.81 8.42
CA PHE A 351 -16.71 -1.97 9.54
C PHE A 351 -15.64 -0.88 9.47
N GLN A 352 -15.00 -0.57 10.58
CA GLN A 352 -13.82 0.27 10.55
C GLN A 352 -12.86 -0.09 11.67
N ASP A 353 -11.61 0.30 11.50
CA ASP A 353 -10.72 0.51 12.62
C ASP A 353 -9.94 1.81 12.44
N ARG A 354 -9.44 2.35 13.54
CA ARG A 354 -8.64 3.56 13.55
C ARG A 354 -7.36 3.33 14.33
N SER A 355 -6.24 3.84 13.85
CA SER A 355 -4.98 3.80 14.58
C SER A 355 -5.09 4.54 15.91
N HIS A 356 -4.11 4.33 16.80
CA HIS A 356 -3.77 5.36 17.77
C HIS A 356 -3.27 6.63 17.06
N THR A 357 -3.22 7.74 17.79
CA THR A 357 -2.67 8.98 17.25
C THR A 357 -1.20 8.84 16.88
N PHE A 358 -0.76 9.51 15.82
CA PHE A 358 0.62 9.55 15.36
C PHE A 358 1.02 10.94 14.88
N ALA A 359 2.31 11.19 14.77
CA ALA A 359 2.85 12.44 14.24
C ALA A 359 3.45 12.24 12.84
N VAL A 360 3.37 13.28 12.01
CA VAL A 360 4.09 13.39 10.74
C VAL A 360 4.93 14.66 10.80
N ARG A 361 6.24 14.51 10.80
CA ARG A 361 7.20 15.57 11.05
C ARG A 361 7.98 15.95 9.79
N PRO A 362 8.34 17.24 9.65
CA PRO A 362 9.24 17.67 8.59
C PRO A 362 10.58 16.96 8.72
N ARG A 363 11.23 16.74 7.57
CA ARG A 363 12.58 16.15 7.55
C ARG A 363 13.59 17.16 8.08
N PRO A 364 14.50 16.76 8.99
CA PRO A 364 15.68 17.56 9.27
C PRO A 364 16.58 17.62 8.03
N SER A 365 17.47 18.62 7.99
CA SER A 365 18.29 18.94 6.81
C SER A 365 19.18 17.77 6.34
N ASP A 366 19.59 16.90 7.26
CA ASP A 366 20.40 15.71 6.98
C ASP A 366 19.60 14.54 6.39
N LEU A 367 18.26 14.62 6.41
CA LEU A 367 17.35 13.62 5.84
C LEU A 367 16.58 14.15 4.62
N GLU A 368 16.96 15.31 4.08
CA GLU A 368 16.38 15.79 2.82
C GLU A 368 16.81 14.90 1.65
N GLY A 369 15.86 14.57 0.76
CA GLY A 369 16.12 13.77 -0.45
C GLY A 369 16.43 12.28 -0.24
N VAL A 370 16.64 11.81 1.00
CA VAL A 370 16.94 10.39 1.26
C VAL A 370 15.69 9.52 1.28
N HIS A 371 15.80 8.25 0.90
CA HIS A 371 14.69 7.31 1.02
C HIS A 371 14.68 6.67 2.42
N ILE A 372 13.53 6.74 3.11
CA ILE A 372 13.37 6.23 4.48
C ILE A 372 12.31 5.13 4.48
N HIS A 373 12.72 3.93 4.89
CA HIS A 373 11.87 2.78 5.12
C HIS A 373 11.49 2.67 6.59
N ASN A 374 10.20 2.57 6.90
CA ASN A 374 9.73 2.45 8.28
C ASN A 374 9.60 0.99 8.69
N LEU A 375 10.37 0.58 9.72
CA LEU A 375 10.28 -0.75 10.31
C LEU A 375 9.61 -0.65 11.68
N ASN A 376 8.43 -1.25 11.79
CA ASN A 376 7.62 -1.24 13.01
C ASN A 376 7.33 -2.67 13.51
N VAL A 377 6.47 -2.76 14.53
CA VAL A 377 5.98 -4.02 15.09
C VAL A 377 4.45 -4.04 15.08
N ARG A 378 3.88 -5.08 14.47
CA ARG A 378 2.44 -5.38 14.49
C ARG A 378 2.07 -6.28 15.67
N GLY A 379 0.78 -6.49 15.91
CA GLY A 379 0.31 -7.57 16.80
C GLY A 379 0.32 -7.26 18.30
N LYS A 380 -0.06 -8.26 19.12
CA LYS A 380 -0.01 -8.20 20.59
C LYS A 380 0.54 -9.46 21.30
N ARG A 381 0.68 -9.40 22.64
CA ARG A 381 1.23 -10.49 23.47
C ARG A 381 0.20 -11.60 23.53
N GLY A 382 0.61 -12.83 23.33
CA GLY A 382 -0.22 -14.02 23.40
C GLY A 382 -0.02 -14.92 22.19
N ASN A 383 -0.62 -16.11 22.24
CA ASN A 383 -0.81 -16.98 21.07
C ASN A 383 -2.03 -16.51 20.25
N ILE A 384 -2.19 -17.03 19.02
CA ILE A 384 -3.30 -16.64 18.13
C ILE A 384 -4.67 -16.73 18.81
N VAL A 385 -4.95 -17.76 19.61
CA VAL A 385 -6.25 -17.94 20.28
C VAL A 385 -6.50 -16.86 21.33
N GLN A 386 -5.47 -16.43 22.04
CA GLN A 386 -5.54 -15.37 23.05
C GLN A 386 -5.69 -13.98 22.42
N VAL A 387 -5.07 -13.72 21.28
CA VAL A 387 -5.04 -12.39 20.64
C VAL A 387 -6.11 -12.19 19.57
N TYR A 388 -6.74 -13.27 19.08
CA TYR A 388 -7.81 -13.23 18.08
C TYR A 388 -8.93 -12.25 18.47
N PRO A 389 -9.48 -11.46 17.52
CA PRO A 389 -9.21 -11.43 16.08
C PRO A 389 -8.03 -10.55 15.65
N GLY A 390 -7.17 -10.13 16.58
CA GLY A 390 -5.85 -9.59 16.23
C GLY A 390 -4.86 -10.72 15.90
N VAL A 391 -3.59 -10.34 15.74
CA VAL A 391 -2.46 -11.25 15.48
C VAL A 391 -1.39 -11.12 16.56
N GLU A 392 -0.51 -12.12 16.67
CA GLU A 392 0.65 -12.09 17.55
C GLU A 392 1.67 -11.04 17.11
N TYR A 393 2.57 -10.64 18.02
CA TYR A 393 3.64 -9.71 17.63
C TYR A 393 4.52 -10.25 16.53
N ASP A 394 4.83 -9.36 15.60
CA ASP A 394 5.76 -9.61 14.52
C ASP A 394 6.36 -8.30 13.99
N PHE A 395 7.49 -8.38 13.29
CA PHE A 395 8.03 -7.21 12.59
C PHE A 395 7.17 -6.90 11.36
N PHE A 396 7.06 -5.62 11.02
CA PHE A 396 6.39 -5.23 9.79
C PHE A 396 7.07 -4.02 9.13
N PRO A 397 7.42 -4.11 7.83
CA PRO A 397 7.28 -5.31 6.98
C PRO A 397 8.21 -6.45 7.45
N ASN A 398 7.78 -7.71 7.26
CA ASN A 398 8.59 -8.89 7.60
C ASN A 398 9.76 -9.10 6.63
N SER A 399 9.65 -8.60 5.40
CA SER A 399 10.70 -8.64 4.40
C SER A 399 10.79 -7.26 3.75
N MET A 400 11.98 -6.71 3.67
CA MET A 400 12.24 -5.38 3.12
C MET A 400 13.39 -5.45 2.13
N PHE A 401 13.21 -4.82 0.97
CA PHE A 401 14.28 -4.57 0.01
C PHE A 401 14.70 -3.11 0.16
N VAL A 402 16.00 -2.88 0.33
CA VAL A 402 16.56 -1.57 0.65
C VAL A 402 17.74 -1.31 -0.29
N LYS A 403 17.83 -0.11 -0.86
CA LYS A 403 18.98 0.25 -1.67
C LYS A 403 20.17 0.57 -0.75
N ASP A 404 21.39 0.21 -1.16
CA ASP A 404 22.59 0.62 -0.43
C ASP A 404 22.62 2.15 -0.29
N GLY A 405 22.79 2.63 0.95
CA GLY A 405 22.75 4.05 1.29
C GLY A 405 21.37 4.64 1.63
N ASP A 406 20.28 3.87 1.50
CA ASP A 406 18.96 4.25 2.04
C ASP A 406 18.96 4.24 3.58
N TYR A 407 17.87 4.71 4.18
CA TYR A 407 17.69 4.77 5.63
C TYR A 407 16.56 3.84 6.08
N ILE A 408 16.75 3.20 7.24
CA ILE A 408 15.69 2.47 7.95
C ILE A 408 15.42 3.19 9.28
N HIS A 409 14.14 3.49 9.54
CA HIS A 409 13.68 4.02 10.82
C HIS A 409 13.07 2.89 11.66
N PHE A 410 13.82 2.43 12.66
CA PHE A 410 13.36 1.42 13.63
C PHE A 410 12.58 2.10 14.75
N GLN A 411 11.27 1.83 14.81
CA GLN A 411 10.40 2.43 15.83
C GLN A 411 9.20 1.54 16.17
N TRP A 412 8.87 1.39 17.44
CA TRP A 412 7.66 0.66 17.84
C TRP A 412 7.23 1.02 19.27
N THR A 413 5.96 0.75 19.55
CA THR A 413 5.42 0.74 20.91
C THR A 413 5.29 -0.69 21.43
N GLY A 414 5.57 -0.89 22.70
CA GLY A 414 5.16 -2.04 23.49
C GLY A 414 3.88 -1.77 24.29
N SER A 415 3.66 -2.53 25.37
CA SER A 415 2.56 -2.28 26.32
C SER A 415 2.89 -2.86 27.70
N ASN A 416 2.30 -2.30 28.76
CA ASN A 416 2.37 -2.80 30.14
C ASN A 416 1.02 -3.34 30.65
N SER A 417 0.05 -3.46 29.76
CA SER A 417 -1.34 -3.74 30.10
C SER A 417 -1.92 -4.86 29.24
N ASN A 418 -1.08 -5.77 28.72
CA ASN A 418 -1.63 -7.00 28.16
C ASN A 418 -2.23 -7.86 29.28
N PRO A 419 -3.20 -8.75 28.99
CA PRO A 419 -3.68 -9.72 29.96
C PRO A 419 -2.51 -10.54 30.55
N ASN A 420 -2.49 -10.70 31.87
CA ASN A 420 -1.40 -11.41 32.58
C ASN A 420 -1.30 -12.89 32.21
N ASN A 421 -2.40 -13.50 31.76
CA ASN A 421 -2.45 -14.88 31.32
C ASN A 421 -2.15 -15.06 29.81
N ASN A 422 -1.74 -14.00 29.11
CA ASN A 422 -1.30 -14.12 27.73
C ASN A 422 0.14 -14.65 27.66
N ASP A 423 0.31 -15.61 26.77
CA ASP A 423 1.54 -16.32 26.46
C ASP A 423 2.65 -15.38 25.97
N GLY A 424 3.87 -15.55 26.50
CA GLY A 424 5.06 -14.76 26.13
C GLY A 424 6.18 -14.85 27.17
N GLN A 425 7.35 -14.30 26.85
CA GLN A 425 8.50 -14.20 27.79
C GLN A 425 8.57 -12.85 28.49
N GLY A 426 9.39 -12.77 29.54
CA GLY A 426 9.45 -11.61 30.42
C GLY A 426 8.22 -11.49 31.31
N LYS A 427 8.21 -10.41 32.09
CA LYS A 427 7.15 -10.02 33.01
C LYS A 427 5.76 -10.12 32.38
N ALA A 428 4.87 -10.82 33.08
CA ALA A 428 3.48 -10.98 32.67
C ALA A 428 2.80 -9.62 32.43
N GLY A 429 1.97 -9.55 31.38
CA GLY A 429 1.28 -8.34 30.98
C GLY A 429 2.14 -7.32 30.21
N THR A 430 3.47 -7.50 30.13
CA THR A 430 4.34 -6.60 29.38
C THR A 430 4.74 -7.14 28.02
N ASP A 431 4.87 -6.23 27.06
CA ASP A 431 5.36 -6.48 25.71
C ASP A 431 6.53 -5.55 25.38
N ARG A 432 7.60 -6.14 24.86
CA ARG A 432 8.78 -5.49 24.33
C ARG A 432 9.25 -6.26 23.11
N SER A 433 9.80 -5.55 22.15
CA SER A 433 10.46 -6.08 20.96
C SER A 433 11.86 -5.49 20.87
N ASN A 434 12.80 -6.29 20.41
CA ASN A 434 14.19 -5.92 20.19
C ASN A 434 14.66 -6.56 18.88
N VAL A 435 15.83 -6.17 18.37
CA VAL A 435 16.38 -6.69 17.11
C VAL A 435 17.79 -7.20 17.37
N VAL A 436 18.00 -8.48 17.09
CA VAL A 436 19.33 -9.10 17.03
C VAL A 436 19.50 -9.82 15.70
N LEU A 437 20.70 -9.71 15.11
CA LEU A 437 21.03 -10.43 13.89
C LEU A 437 21.01 -11.95 14.16
N LEU A 438 20.58 -12.73 13.17
CA LEU A 438 20.75 -14.18 13.12
C LEU A 438 22.00 -14.54 12.32
N LYS A 439 22.66 -15.65 12.68
CA LYS A 439 23.78 -16.16 11.90
C LYS A 439 23.35 -16.41 10.44
N GLU A 440 24.28 -16.17 9.51
CA GLU A 440 24.02 -16.30 8.08
C GLU A 440 23.41 -17.68 7.75
N ASN A 441 22.40 -17.68 6.86
CA ASN A 441 21.64 -18.88 6.45
C ASN A 441 20.85 -19.61 7.57
N GLU A 442 20.68 -19.01 8.75
CA GLU A 442 19.97 -19.63 9.88
C GLU A 442 18.55 -19.09 10.14
N TRP A 443 17.74 -18.82 9.09
CA TRP A 443 16.34 -18.35 9.26
C TRP A 443 15.49 -19.24 10.19
N ARG A 444 15.75 -20.54 10.19
CA ARG A 444 15.00 -21.53 10.97
C ARG A 444 15.41 -21.63 12.45
N ARG A 445 16.51 -20.99 12.85
CA ARG A 445 17.06 -21.07 14.23
C ARG A 445 16.95 -19.73 14.94
N ASN A 446 17.19 -19.74 16.25
CA ASN A 446 17.07 -18.58 17.12
C ASN A 446 18.41 -18.26 17.83
N TYR A 447 19.54 -18.52 17.17
CA TYR A 447 20.87 -18.31 17.73
C TYR A 447 21.53 -17.08 17.10
N PRO A 448 21.63 -15.96 17.83
CA PRO A 448 22.37 -14.80 17.35
C PRO A 448 23.89 -15.05 17.46
N PRO A 449 24.70 -14.47 16.55
CA PRO A 449 26.15 -14.39 16.73
C PRO A 449 26.51 -13.41 17.86
N HIS A 450 27.77 -13.41 18.29
CA HIS A 450 28.27 -12.44 19.25
C HIS A 450 28.23 -11.02 18.64
N LEU A 451 27.76 -10.03 19.39
CA LEU A 451 27.56 -8.67 18.87
C LEU A 451 28.88 -8.05 18.36
N ASP A 452 29.99 -8.26 19.08
CA ASP A 452 31.31 -7.73 18.68
C ASP A 452 31.87 -8.27 17.37
N SER A 453 31.42 -9.45 16.95
CA SER A 453 31.84 -10.07 15.69
C SER A 453 30.81 -9.87 14.58
N THR A 454 29.81 -9.02 14.81
CA THR A 454 28.66 -8.88 13.92
C THR A 454 28.73 -7.58 13.14
N THR A 455 28.57 -7.67 11.82
CA THR A 455 28.27 -6.52 10.97
C THR A 455 26.81 -6.63 10.53
N PHE A 456 25.96 -5.72 10.98
CA PHE A 456 24.53 -5.72 10.64
C PHE A 456 24.13 -4.34 10.09
N LEU A 457 23.73 -4.33 8.81
CA LEU A 457 23.29 -3.13 8.06
C LEU A 457 24.29 -1.96 8.04
N GLY A 458 25.57 -2.19 8.39
CA GLY A 458 26.54 -1.12 8.55
C GLY A 458 26.35 -0.23 9.78
N LEU A 459 25.49 -0.64 10.73
CA LEU A 459 25.23 0.13 11.94
C LEU A 459 26.42 0.09 12.89
N ASP A 460 26.64 1.19 13.61
CA ASP A 460 27.63 1.29 14.66
C ASP A 460 27.27 0.43 15.89
N LYS A 461 28.27 0.11 16.72
CA LYS A 461 28.09 -0.75 17.90
C LYS A 461 27.04 -0.22 18.88
N ASN A 462 26.92 1.10 19.07
CA ASN A 462 25.92 1.66 19.98
C ASN A 462 24.51 1.47 19.42
N SER A 463 24.32 1.68 18.12
CA SER A 463 23.03 1.41 17.45
C SER A 463 22.64 -0.07 17.56
N LEU A 464 23.58 -0.99 17.34
CA LEU A 464 23.36 -2.43 17.49
C LEU A 464 23.05 -2.81 18.94
N HIS A 465 23.75 -2.21 19.90
CA HIS A 465 23.51 -2.40 21.32
C HIS A 465 22.11 -1.91 21.71
N ASN A 466 21.70 -0.70 21.30
CA ASN A 466 20.39 -0.15 21.60
C ASN A 466 19.25 -0.97 20.98
N LEU A 467 19.43 -1.49 19.76
CA LEU A 467 18.49 -2.43 19.15
C LEU A 467 18.36 -3.74 19.94
N ALA A 468 19.45 -4.23 20.54
CA ALA A 468 19.47 -5.47 21.28
C ALA A 468 18.87 -5.35 22.69
N VAL A 469 19.20 -4.27 23.43
CA VAL A 469 18.88 -4.13 24.87
C VAL A 469 17.96 -2.97 25.24
N LEU A 470 17.55 -2.11 24.30
CA LEU A 470 16.59 -1.01 24.51
C LEU A 470 17.00 -0.04 25.63
N ASP A 471 18.23 0.50 25.57
CA ASP A 471 18.83 1.46 26.52
C ASP A 471 19.13 0.93 27.93
N ASN A 472 19.95 -0.13 28.04
CA ASN A 472 20.49 -0.68 29.30
C ASN A 472 19.43 -1.11 30.33
N SER A 473 18.37 -1.82 29.90
CA SER A 473 17.51 -2.51 30.86
C SER A 473 18.28 -3.64 31.54
N ASP A 474 18.41 -3.60 32.86
CA ASP A 474 19.32 -4.43 33.67
C ASP A 474 18.87 -5.90 33.86
N MET A 475 18.10 -6.46 32.90
CA MET A 475 17.46 -7.78 33.03
C MET A 475 17.44 -8.53 31.69
N SER A 476 17.77 -9.83 31.72
CA SER A 476 17.93 -10.71 30.54
C SER A 476 16.70 -10.84 29.62
N GLU A 477 15.51 -10.46 30.08
CA GLU A 477 14.25 -10.49 29.32
C GLU A 477 13.68 -9.10 28.99
N LEU A 478 14.45 -8.02 29.18
CA LEU A 478 14.06 -6.62 28.86
C LEU A 478 12.85 -6.10 29.64
N ASP A 479 12.62 -6.58 30.85
CA ASP A 479 11.41 -6.30 31.62
C ASP A 479 11.26 -4.83 32.07
N ASP A 480 12.39 -4.15 32.25
CA ASP A 480 12.45 -2.76 32.67
C ASP A 480 12.52 -1.77 31.50
N ALA A 481 12.62 -2.26 30.26
CA ALA A 481 12.61 -1.40 29.08
C ALA A 481 11.32 -0.57 29.00
N GLY A 482 11.36 0.60 28.37
CA GLY A 482 10.18 1.41 28.11
C GLY A 482 9.19 0.75 27.13
N THR A 483 7.95 1.24 27.08
CA THR A 483 6.95 0.81 26.08
C THR A 483 7.09 1.52 24.75
N TYR A 484 8.15 2.28 24.53
CA TYR A 484 8.41 2.97 23.27
C TYR A 484 9.90 2.85 22.99
N PHE A 485 10.23 2.50 21.76
CA PHE A 485 11.59 2.44 21.27
C PHE A 485 11.68 3.20 19.95
N ASP A 486 12.73 3.97 19.82
CA ASP A 486 13.08 4.73 18.62
C ASP A 486 14.60 4.81 18.49
N LEU A 487 15.13 4.25 17.40
CA LEU A 487 16.55 4.37 17.07
C LEU A 487 16.85 5.64 16.26
N GLY A 488 15.81 6.30 15.75
CA GLY A 488 15.91 7.26 14.65
C GLY A 488 16.20 6.59 13.30
N PRO A 489 16.11 7.34 12.18
CA PRO A 489 16.54 6.86 10.87
C PRO A 489 18.04 6.58 10.85
N LYS A 490 18.42 5.37 10.41
CA LYS A 490 19.82 4.97 10.25
C LYS A 490 20.11 4.62 8.81
N LYS A 491 21.17 5.23 8.28
CA LYS A 491 21.71 4.86 6.97
C LYS A 491 22.17 3.42 7.00
N VAL A 492 21.77 2.63 6.03
CA VAL A 492 22.26 1.27 5.86
C VAL A 492 23.34 1.23 4.80
N THR A 493 24.36 0.40 5.01
CA THR A 493 25.47 0.24 4.06
C THR A 493 25.85 -1.22 3.84
N GLY A 494 26.31 -1.52 2.63
CA GLY A 494 26.75 -2.84 2.19
C GLY A 494 25.63 -3.61 1.50
N THR A 495 25.97 -4.74 0.88
CA THR A 495 25.01 -5.59 0.18
C THR A 495 24.88 -6.94 0.89
N GLY A 496 23.68 -7.51 0.92
CA GLY A 496 23.47 -8.83 1.49
C GLY A 496 22.04 -9.08 1.97
N THR A 497 21.79 -10.32 2.41
CA THR A 497 20.53 -10.70 3.06
C THR A 497 20.75 -10.88 4.55
N TYR A 498 20.13 -10.01 5.35
CA TYR A 498 20.22 -10.02 6.80
C TYR A 498 18.92 -10.55 7.39
N HIS A 499 19.05 -11.61 8.19
CA HIS A 499 17.95 -12.15 8.96
C HIS A 499 18.09 -11.71 10.42
N TYR A 500 17.01 -11.30 11.06
CA TYR A 500 17.03 -10.84 12.44
C TYR A 500 15.80 -11.34 13.19
N MET A 501 15.87 -11.30 14.52
CA MET A 501 14.80 -11.75 15.41
C MET A 501 14.69 -10.87 16.65
N SER A 502 13.56 -10.99 17.37
CA SER A 502 13.43 -10.49 18.73
C SER A 502 13.69 -11.59 19.76
N THR A 503 14.70 -11.46 20.62
CA THR A 503 15.00 -12.49 21.63
C THR A 503 13.84 -12.74 22.60
N ARG A 504 13.01 -11.73 22.87
CA ARG A 504 11.87 -11.83 23.80
C ARG A 504 10.64 -12.53 23.22
N ASN A 505 10.44 -12.48 21.90
CA ASN A 505 9.19 -12.86 21.25
C ASN A 505 9.31 -14.11 20.37
N ASN A 506 9.94 -15.17 20.91
CA ASN A 506 10.24 -16.42 20.18
C ASN A 506 9.93 -17.73 20.97
N ASN A 507 9.24 -17.67 22.13
CA ASN A 507 9.03 -18.84 23.01
C ASN A 507 7.82 -19.74 22.64
N PHE A 508 7.58 -20.03 21.36
CA PHE A 508 6.55 -21.00 20.94
C PHE A 508 6.97 -21.74 19.66
N SER A 509 6.52 -22.99 19.50
CA SER A 509 6.85 -23.82 18.33
C SER A 509 6.32 -23.26 17.00
N ASN A 510 5.30 -22.39 17.04
CA ASN A 510 4.67 -21.79 15.86
C ASN A 510 4.77 -20.24 15.79
N ARG A 511 5.49 -19.59 16.72
CA ARG A 511 5.66 -18.13 16.74
C ARG A 511 7.13 -17.77 16.62
N SER A 512 7.44 -16.91 15.66
CA SER A 512 8.79 -16.39 15.54
C SER A 512 8.78 -14.96 15.03
N GLN A 513 8.95 -13.98 15.93
CA GLN A 513 9.11 -12.59 15.52
C GLN A 513 10.47 -12.43 14.85
N LYS A 514 10.46 -12.47 13.52
CA LYS A 514 11.62 -12.46 12.64
C LYS A 514 11.38 -11.60 11.43
N GLY A 515 12.45 -11.00 10.94
CA GLY A 515 12.40 -10.20 9.73
C GLY A 515 13.64 -10.38 8.87
N LYS A 516 13.50 -10.01 7.60
CA LYS A 516 14.53 -10.11 6.58
C LYS A 516 14.73 -8.75 5.92
N ILE A 517 15.95 -8.27 5.87
CA ILE A 517 16.34 -7.09 5.10
C ILE A 517 17.31 -7.53 4.01
N ILE A 518 17.02 -7.15 2.78
CA ILE A 518 17.88 -7.40 1.61
C ILE A 518 18.40 -6.05 1.16
N ILE A 519 19.71 -5.85 1.25
CA ILE A 519 20.37 -4.63 0.73
C ILE A 519 21.02 -4.94 -0.61
N SER A 520 20.76 -4.10 -1.61
CA SER A 520 21.31 -4.19 -2.96
C SER A 520 21.69 -2.81 -3.51
N ASN A 521 22.62 -2.74 -4.46
CA ASN A 521 22.91 -1.51 -5.20
C ASN A 521 21.83 -1.18 -6.25
N THR A 522 21.00 -2.16 -6.59
CA THR A 522 19.92 -2.05 -7.57
C THR A 522 18.77 -1.21 -7.02
N GLU A 523 18.36 -0.19 -7.77
CA GLU A 523 17.13 0.54 -7.47
C GLU A 523 15.91 -0.30 -7.86
N ARG A 524 14.94 -0.42 -6.97
CA ARG A 524 13.76 -1.26 -7.17
C ARG A 524 12.49 -0.51 -6.79
N ILE A 525 11.48 -0.58 -7.65
CA ILE A 525 10.13 -0.09 -7.38
C ILE A 525 9.19 -1.28 -7.41
N GLU A 526 8.31 -1.39 -6.43
CA GLU A 526 7.30 -2.45 -6.37
C GLU A 526 5.90 -1.83 -6.18
N LYS A 527 4.96 -2.23 -7.03
CA LYS A 527 3.56 -1.77 -6.97
C LYS A 527 2.61 -2.90 -7.36
N MET A 528 1.44 -2.93 -6.74
CA MET A 528 0.33 -3.77 -7.18
C MET A 528 -0.33 -3.13 -8.40
N ILE A 529 -0.32 -3.79 -9.55
CA ILE A 529 -0.91 -3.30 -10.80
C ILE A 529 -1.99 -4.29 -11.25
N GLY A 530 -3.12 -3.77 -11.74
CA GLY A 530 -4.26 -4.56 -12.21
C GLY A 530 -4.79 -4.08 -13.55
N ARG A 531 -6.06 -4.37 -13.82
CA ARG A 531 -6.82 -3.93 -14.99
C ARG A 531 -6.99 -2.42 -15.07
N THR A 532 -6.91 -1.70 -13.93
CA THR A 532 -6.84 -0.23 -13.94
C THR A 532 -5.56 0.32 -14.57
N GLY A 533 -4.55 -0.52 -14.78
CA GLY A 533 -3.24 -0.11 -15.28
C GLY A 533 -2.41 0.58 -14.21
N GLY A 534 -1.33 1.23 -14.63
CA GLY A 534 -0.48 2.00 -13.72
C GLY A 534 0.93 2.21 -14.27
N LYS A 535 1.70 3.06 -13.58
CA LYS A 535 3.03 3.45 -13.98
C LYS A 535 4.02 3.31 -12.81
N LEU A 536 5.18 2.72 -13.08
CA LEU A 536 6.32 2.67 -12.17
C LEU A 536 7.43 3.55 -12.74
N VAL A 537 7.93 4.54 -12.00
CA VAL A 537 8.84 5.58 -12.50
C VAL A 537 10.02 5.76 -11.55
N PHE A 538 11.23 5.63 -12.08
CA PHE A 538 12.48 5.93 -11.39
C PHE A 538 12.77 7.44 -11.40
N SER A 539 13.64 7.86 -10.49
CA SER A 539 14.00 9.28 -10.32
C SER A 539 14.61 9.93 -11.57
N ASP A 540 15.23 9.14 -12.45
CA ASP A 540 15.83 9.59 -13.71
C ASP A 540 14.87 9.57 -14.92
N GLY A 541 13.59 9.28 -14.68
CA GLY A 541 12.52 9.24 -15.68
C GLY A 541 12.33 7.89 -16.37
N GLN A 542 13.18 6.90 -16.13
CA GLN A 542 12.97 5.53 -16.64
C GLN A 542 11.70 4.95 -16.02
N HIS A 543 10.92 4.20 -16.81
CA HIS A 543 9.59 3.80 -16.35
C HIS A 543 9.03 2.58 -17.07
N VAL A 544 8.03 1.95 -16.44
CA VAL A 544 7.16 0.94 -17.05
C VAL A 544 5.72 1.38 -16.90
N THR A 545 4.97 1.39 -17.99
CA THR A 545 3.56 1.82 -18.03
C THR A 545 2.67 0.72 -18.56
N PHE A 546 1.68 0.33 -17.75
CA PHE A 546 0.60 -0.56 -18.10
C PHE A 546 -0.65 0.27 -18.37
N GLU A 547 -1.18 0.18 -19.57
CA GLU A 547 -2.49 0.77 -19.90
C GLU A 547 -3.62 -0.05 -19.30
N ALA A 548 -4.84 0.51 -19.28
CA ALA A 548 -6.02 -0.18 -18.80
C ALA A 548 -6.27 -1.51 -19.55
N GLU A 549 -6.61 -2.54 -18.79
CA GLU A 549 -6.80 -3.93 -19.22
C GLU A 549 -5.55 -4.59 -19.83
N ALA A 550 -4.35 -4.03 -19.62
CA ALA A 550 -3.11 -4.73 -19.97
C ALA A 550 -2.91 -5.99 -19.12
N LEU A 551 -3.23 -5.90 -17.83
CA LEU A 551 -3.30 -7.02 -16.91
C LEU A 551 -4.77 -7.45 -16.73
N SER A 552 -5.00 -8.76 -16.60
CA SER A 552 -6.33 -9.33 -16.36
C SER A 552 -6.74 -9.35 -14.89
N GLN A 553 -5.77 -9.25 -13.98
CA GLN A 553 -5.97 -9.30 -12.53
C GLN A 553 -4.89 -8.50 -11.81
N LEU A 554 -5.18 -8.12 -10.57
CA LEU A 554 -4.23 -7.45 -9.69
C LEU A 554 -3.08 -8.40 -9.30
N GLN A 555 -1.84 -7.96 -9.51
CA GLN A 555 -0.65 -8.72 -9.14
C GLN A 555 0.51 -7.78 -8.78
N PRO A 556 1.49 -8.24 -7.97
CA PRO A 556 2.69 -7.47 -7.69
C PRO A 556 3.56 -7.38 -8.94
N ILE A 557 3.94 -6.16 -9.31
CA ILE A 557 4.93 -5.88 -10.35
C ILE A 557 6.11 -5.19 -9.68
N SER A 558 7.32 -5.70 -9.91
CA SER A 558 8.54 -4.99 -9.52
C SER A 558 9.40 -4.67 -10.72
N VAL A 559 9.96 -3.47 -10.74
CA VAL A 559 10.88 -3.02 -11.77
C VAL A 559 12.21 -2.69 -11.09
N GLU A 560 13.29 -3.20 -11.66
CA GLU A 560 14.64 -3.04 -11.13
C GLU A 560 15.54 -2.37 -12.17
N LEU A 561 16.35 -1.41 -11.73
CA LEU A 561 17.31 -0.71 -12.56
C LEU A 561 18.73 -1.02 -12.09
N MET A 562 19.51 -1.65 -12.96
CA MET A 562 20.88 -2.10 -12.69
C MET A 562 21.86 -1.39 -13.63
N SER A 563 23.01 -1.00 -13.09
CA SER A 563 24.10 -0.50 -13.92
C SER A 563 24.56 -1.55 -14.95
N ALA A 564 25.27 -1.14 -15.99
CA ALA A 564 25.82 -2.08 -16.96
C ALA A 564 26.78 -3.09 -16.31
N GLU A 565 27.57 -2.63 -15.33
CA GLU A 565 28.52 -3.43 -14.56
C GLU A 565 27.81 -4.48 -13.67
N ASP A 566 26.77 -4.06 -12.94
CA ASP A 566 25.98 -4.98 -12.11
C ASP A 566 25.21 -5.99 -12.97
N GLY A 567 24.73 -5.57 -14.13
CA GLY A 567 24.06 -6.45 -15.09
C GLY A 567 25.01 -7.50 -15.68
N ASP A 568 26.24 -7.10 -16.04
CA ASP A 568 27.29 -8.05 -16.47
C ASP A 568 27.60 -9.06 -15.36
N LYS A 569 27.80 -8.59 -14.14
CA LYS A 569 28.06 -9.45 -12.98
C LYS A 569 26.92 -10.45 -12.75
N MET A 570 25.67 -9.99 -12.83
CA MET A 570 24.49 -10.87 -12.74
C MET A 570 24.49 -11.96 -13.82
N ILE A 571 24.87 -11.61 -15.06
CA ILE A 571 24.95 -12.57 -16.17
C ILE A 571 26.05 -13.61 -15.89
N GLU A 572 27.24 -13.18 -15.46
CA GLU A 572 28.36 -14.05 -15.12
C GLU A 572 28.04 -15.00 -13.98
N GLU A 573 27.47 -14.49 -12.87
CA GLU A 573 27.11 -15.27 -11.69
C GLU A 573 26.08 -16.37 -11.99
N ARG A 574 25.22 -16.16 -13.00
CA ARG A 574 24.24 -17.16 -13.46
C ARG A 574 24.77 -18.08 -14.56
N GLY A 575 26.04 -17.94 -14.97
CA GLY A 575 26.63 -18.70 -16.08
C GLY A 575 26.01 -18.36 -17.43
N GLY A 576 25.46 -17.16 -17.57
CA GLY A 576 24.89 -16.61 -18.80
C GLY A 576 25.96 -15.97 -19.69
N ARG A 577 25.52 -15.38 -20.80
CA ARG A 577 26.36 -14.55 -21.69
C ARG A 577 25.47 -13.62 -22.52
N MET A 578 25.89 -12.37 -22.71
CA MET A 578 25.15 -11.45 -23.59
C MET A 578 25.08 -11.97 -25.02
N GLY A 579 26.23 -12.32 -25.63
CA GLY A 579 26.28 -12.85 -27.00
C GLY A 579 25.76 -11.93 -28.12
N VAL A 580 25.24 -10.74 -27.78
CA VAL A 580 24.63 -9.76 -28.69
C VAL A 580 25.15 -8.34 -28.43
N GLY A 581 25.32 -7.57 -29.50
CA GLY A 581 25.91 -6.22 -29.45
C GLY A 581 27.37 -6.20 -29.00
N SER A 582 28.01 -5.03 -29.11
CA SER A 582 29.44 -4.83 -28.77
C SER A 582 29.68 -4.12 -27.44
N GLY A 583 28.74 -3.29 -26.98
CA GLY A 583 28.83 -2.53 -25.73
C GLY A 583 27.45 -2.11 -25.21
N TYR A 584 27.41 -1.52 -24.02
CA TYR A 584 26.17 -1.06 -23.38
C TYR A 584 25.82 0.37 -23.81
N ALA A 585 24.56 0.58 -24.16
CA ALA A 585 23.99 1.89 -24.49
C ALA A 585 22.92 2.33 -23.48
N SER A 586 22.58 1.47 -22.52
CA SER A 586 21.69 1.78 -21.40
C SER A 586 22.07 0.96 -20.16
N ALA A 587 21.50 1.32 -19.02
CA ALA A 587 21.34 0.44 -17.88
C ALA A 587 20.46 -0.78 -18.23
N PHE A 588 20.51 -1.83 -17.41
CA PHE A 588 19.57 -2.94 -17.49
C PHE A 588 18.29 -2.59 -16.72
N LEU A 589 17.14 -2.90 -17.31
CA LEU A 589 15.83 -2.75 -16.67
C LEU A 589 15.15 -4.11 -16.62
N ALA A 590 14.89 -4.63 -15.42
CA ALA A 590 14.20 -5.90 -15.23
C ALA A 590 12.74 -5.68 -14.80
N VAL A 591 11.80 -6.31 -15.50
CA VAL A 591 10.37 -6.31 -15.19
C VAL A 591 9.98 -7.66 -14.61
N ASN A 592 9.53 -7.66 -13.36
CA ASN A 592 9.17 -8.86 -12.62
C ASN A 592 7.65 -8.95 -12.34
N PRO A 593 7.05 -10.16 -12.32
CA PRO A 593 7.72 -11.46 -12.47
C PRO A 593 8.32 -11.64 -13.87
N HIS A 594 9.50 -12.25 -13.96
CA HIS A 594 10.21 -12.44 -15.24
C HIS A 594 9.34 -13.16 -16.29
N SER A 595 8.52 -14.10 -15.80
CA SER A 595 7.53 -14.87 -16.57
C SER A 595 6.23 -14.12 -16.85
N LEU A 596 6.14 -12.81 -16.59
CA LEU A 596 4.94 -12.03 -16.86
C LEU A 596 4.60 -12.13 -18.34
N GLU A 597 3.33 -12.43 -18.63
CA GLU A 597 2.75 -12.35 -19.96
C GLU A 597 1.42 -11.60 -19.84
N THR A 598 1.14 -10.73 -20.82
CA THR A 598 0.01 -9.79 -20.79
C THR A 598 -0.77 -9.85 -22.09
N ASN A 599 -2.06 -9.53 -22.04
CA ASN A 599 -2.92 -9.59 -23.23
C ASN A 599 -2.73 -8.37 -24.16
N LYS A 600 -2.26 -7.25 -23.61
CA LYS A 600 -1.92 -6.04 -24.35
C LYS A 600 -0.50 -5.64 -24.03
N LYS A 601 0.21 -5.13 -25.03
CA LYS A 601 1.56 -4.60 -24.83
C LYS A 601 1.56 -3.45 -23.83
N PHE A 602 2.52 -3.48 -22.92
CA PHE A 602 2.90 -2.39 -22.04
C PHE A 602 4.16 -1.71 -22.56
N LYS A 603 4.47 -0.52 -22.03
CA LYS A 603 5.58 0.32 -22.49
C LYS A 603 6.70 0.37 -21.47
N ILE A 604 7.93 0.22 -21.93
CA ILE A 604 9.14 0.42 -21.13
C ILE A 604 9.88 1.64 -21.70
N GLY A 605 10.01 2.68 -20.90
CA GLY A 605 10.81 3.86 -21.18
C GLY A 605 12.20 3.70 -20.60
N MET A 606 13.22 3.57 -21.46
CA MET A 606 14.62 3.40 -21.07
C MET A 606 15.45 4.59 -21.53
N LYS A 607 16.33 5.07 -20.66
CA LYS A 607 17.28 6.11 -21.01
C LYS A 607 18.43 5.52 -21.82
N ILE A 608 18.85 6.23 -22.88
CA ILE A 608 19.96 5.83 -23.74
C ILE A 608 21.10 6.83 -23.58
N ASP A 609 22.33 6.35 -23.64
CA ASP A 609 23.50 7.20 -23.81
C ASP A 609 23.48 7.87 -25.19
N SER A 610 23.32 9.19 -25.21
CA SER A 610 23.23 9.99 -26.45
C SER A 610 24.47 9.92 -27.33
N SER A 611 25.63 9.53 -26.78
CA SER A 611 26.85 9.26 -27.55
C SER A 611 26.75 8.00 -28.42
N ALA A 612 25.80 7.10 -28.11
CA ALA A 612 25.60 5.82 -28.80
C ALA A 612 24.51 5.85 -29.89
N ALA A 613 23.79 6.98 -30.04
CA ALA A 613 22.49 7.08 -30.72
C ALA A 613 22.44 6.63 -32.20
N SER A 614 23.58 6.50 -32.90
CA SER A 614 23.54 6.15 -34.33
C SER A 614 23.37 4.65 -34.63
N LYS A 615 23.63 3.72 -33.70
CA LYS A 615 23.48 2.24 -33.92
C LYS A 615 23.16 1.45 -32.64
N VAL A 616 22.04 1.76 -31.98
CA VAL A 616 21.56 1.02 -30.79
C VAL A 616 20.54 -0.05 -31.18
N GLN A 617 20.59 -1.21 -30.55
CA GLN A 617 19.53 -2.22 -30.59
C GLN A 617 19.14 -2.64 -29.18
N PHE A 618 17.86 -2.92 -28.99
CA PHE A 618 17.31 -3.36 -27.73
C PHE A 618 17.16 -4.87 -27.71
N TYR A 619 17.46 -5.44 -26.55
CA TYR A 619 17.41 -6.88 -26.32
C TYR A 619 16.65 -7.18 -25.04
N ARG A 620 15.95 -8.31 -25.06
CA ARG A 620 15.23 -8.89 -23.93
C ARG A 620 15.75 -10.30 -23.67
N SER A 621 16.02 -10.64 -22.41
CA SER A 621 16.42 -11.97 -21.98
C SER A 621 15.36 -13.04 -22.29
N SER A 622 15.80 -14.29 -22.45
CA SER A 622 14.93 -15.47 -22.51
C SER A 622 14.11 -15.69 -21.25
N ASP A 623 12.97 -16.38 -21.40
CA ASP A 623 12.03 -16.65 -20.31
C ASP A 623 12.61 -17.66 -19.28
N ASP A 624 13.58 -18.48 -19.67
CA ASP A 624 14.24 -19.48 -18.82
C ASP A 624 15.17 -18.89 -17.74
N MET A 625 15.41 -17.57 -17.76
CA MET A 625 16.32 -16.84 -16.86
C MET A 625 17.76 -17.38 -16.82
N ASP A 626 18.18 -18.19 -17.79
CA ASP A 626 19.55 -18.68 -17.91
C ASP A 626 20.52 -17.58 -18.38
N LEU A 627 19.98 -16.45 -18.88
CA LEU A 627 20.69 -15.30 -19.41
C LEU A 627 21.68 -15.67 -20.54
N LYS A 628 21.43 -16.78 -21.25
CA LYS A 628 22.25 -17.24 -22.38
C LYS A 628 21.70 -16.80 -23.73
N THR A 629 20.40 -16.53 -23.77
CA THR A 629 19.67 -16.19 -24.99
C THR A 629 18.99 -14.84 -24.83
N TRP A 630 19.16 -13.99 -25.85
CA TRP A 630 18.64 -12.63 -25.89
C TRP A 630 17.92 -12.39 -27.21
N TYR A 631 16.69 -11.88 -27.15
CA TYR A 631 15.85 -11.60 -28.30
C TYR A 631 15.89 -10.11 -28.60
N LYS A 632 16.11 -9.75 -29.87
CA LYS A 632 15.98 -8.36 -30.31
C LYS A 632 14.52 -7.93 -30.15
N VAL A 633 14.29 -6.76 -29.57
CA VAL A 633 12.96 -6.13 -29.44
C VAL A 633 12.93 -4.82 -30.20
N ASP A 634 11.76 -4.50 -30.75
CA ASP A 634 11.54 -3.23 -31.43
C ASP A 634 11.45 -2.09 -30.43
N SER A 635 12.02 -0.95 -30.80
CA SER A 635 12.07 0.25 -29.97
C SER A 635 11.92 1.49 -30.83
N THR A 636 11.22 2.50 -30.32
CA THR A 636 11.21 3.84 -30.90
C THR A 636 12.08 4.77 -30.06
N ILE A 637 13.06 5.42 -30.68
CA ILE A 637 13.97 6.35 -30.01
C ILE A 637 13.47 7.77 -30.25
N SER A 638 13.34 8.54 -29.17
CA SER A 638 13.07 9.97 -29.18
C SER A 638 14.04 10.65 -28.22
N ASP A 639 14.93 11.48 -28.76
CA ASP A 639 15.98 12.15 -27.99
C ASP A 639 16.83 11.15 -27.16
N ASP A 640 16.93 11.35 -25.85
CA ASP A 640 17.70 10.52 -24.91
C ASP A 640 16.90 9.31 -24.37
N PHE A 641 15.69 9.05 -24.89
CA PHE A 641 14.81 7.98 -24.42
C PHE A 641 14.39 7.04 -25.54
N ALA A 642 14.42 5.74 -25.25
CA ALA A 642 13.73 4.73 -26.04
C ALA A 642 12.45 4.28 -25.36
N THR A 643 11.45 4.01 -26.18
CA THR A 643 10.26 3.27 -25.77
C THR A 643 10.27 1.90 -26.41
N VAL A 644 10.19 0.85 -25.59
CA VAL A 644 10.00 -0.54 -26.01
C VAL A 644 8.56 -0.92 -25.72
N GLU A 645 7.85 -1.46 -26.70
CA GLU A 645 6.50 -2.02 -26.50
C GLU A 645 6.56 -3.54 -26.46
N THR A 646 6.11 -4.13 -25.37
CA THR A 646 6.20 -5.57 -25.14
C THR A 646 5.03 -6.07 -24.31
N ASP A 647 4.67 -7.33 -24.49
CA ASP A 647 3.62 -8.02 -23.74
C ASP A 647 4.20 -8.96 -22.67
N LYS A 648 5.51 -8.95 -22.46
CA LYS A 648 6.20 -9.94 -21.62
C LYS A 648 7.18 -9.29 -20.63
N GLY A 649 7.36 -9.88 -19.45
CA GLY A 649 8.32 -9.45 -18.41
C GLY A 649 9.78 -9.65 -18.78
N GLY A 650 10.69 -9.72 -17.82
CA GLY A 650 12.09 -10.07 -18.05
C GLY A 650 13.05 -8.89 -18.13
N ILE A 651 14.29 -9.16 -18.56
CA ILE A 651 15.41 -8.20 -18.48
C ILE A 651 15.64 -7.56 -19.83
N TYR A 652 15.67 -6.23 -19.85
CA TYR A 652 15.82 -5.40 -21.03
C TYR A 652 17.12 -4.61 -20.98
N VAL A 653 17.80 -4.48 -22.12
CA VAL A 653 19.03 -3.70 -22.24
C VAL A 653 19.23 -3.19 -23.67
N ALA A 654 19.72 -1.95 -23.79
CA ALA A 654 20.16 -1.38 -25.05
C ALA A 654 21.65 -1.63 -25.26
N ARG A 655 22.03 -2.14 -26.43
CA ARG A 655 23.41 -2.44 -26.79
C ARG A 655 23.81 -1.68 -28.06
N THR A 656 25.08 -1.28 -28.13
CA THR A 656 25.66 -0.76 -29.37
C THR A 656 25.88 -1.90 -30.36
N VAL A 657 25.70 -1.61 -31.64
CA VAL A 657 25.91 -2.58 -32.73
C VAL A 657 27.01 -2.09 -33.65
N PRO A 658 27.98 -2.95 -33.99
CA PRO A 658 29.09 -2.54 -34.84
C PRO A 658 28.62 -2.23 -36.27
N ASP A 659 29.30 -1.27 -36.91
CA ASP A 659 28.99 -0.84 -38.26
C ASP A 659 29.34 -1.92 -39.29
N LYS A 660 28.31 -2.57 -39.86
CA LYS A 660 28.47 -3.57 -40.92
C LYS A 660 29.24 -3.02 -42.13
N ALA A 661 29.15 -1.71 -42.43
CA ALA A 661 29.89 -1.09 -43.52
C ALA A 661 31.39 -0.95 -43.20
N ALA A 662 31.74 -0.61 -41.95
CA ALA A 662 33.13 -0.55 -41.51
C ALA A 662 33.78 -1.94 -41.47
N ILE A 663 33.05 -2.95 -40.98
CA ILE A 663 33.52 -4.34 -40.98
C ILE A 663 33.72 -4.84 -42.42
N ALA A 664 32.75 -4.61 -43.32
CA ALA A 664 32.89 -4.98 -44.72
C ALA A 664 34.09 -4.27 -45.37
N GLY A 665 34.29 -2.99 -45.08
CA GLY A 665 35.45 -2.23 -45.56
C GLY A 665 36.79 -2.81 -45.09
N ILE A 666 36.91 -3.18 -43.82
CA ILE A 666 38.12 -3.81 -43.26
C ILE A 666 38.36 -5.18 -43.89
N VAL A 667 37.32 -6.01 -44.02
CA VAL A 667 37.44 -7.36 -44.63
C VAL A 667 37.84 -7.25 -46.11
N ILE A 668 37.25 -6.32 -46.86
CA ILE A 668 37.62 -6.05 -48.25
C ILE A 668 39.06 -5.56 -48.34
N MET A 669 39.48 -4.64 -47.47
CA MET A 669 40.87 -4.16 -47.42
C MET A 669 41.86 -5.31 -47.16
N CYS A 670 41.58 -6.17 -46.17
CA CYS A 670 42.41 -7.34 -45.89
C CYS A 670 42.48 -8.31 -47.08
N LEU A 671 41.35 -8.57 -47.76
CA LEU A 671 41.32 -9.39 -48.97
C LEU A 671 42.15 -8.78 -50.11
N VAL A 672 42.05 -7.47 -50.33
CA VAL A 672 42.85 -6.75 -51.34
C VAL A 672 44.33 -6.84 -51.01
N ILE A 673 44.73 -6.70 -49.74
CA ILE A 673 46.13 -6.85 -49.31
C ILE A 673 46.63 -8.28 -49.57
N VAL A 674 45.85 -9.31 -49.22
CA VAL A 674 46.23 -10.71 -49.45
C VAL A 674 46.36 -11.02 -50.94
N ILE A 675 45.43 -10.52 -51.77
CA ILE A 675 45.48 -10.68 -53.24
C ILE A 675 46.68 -9.92 -53.82
N ALA A 676 46.98 -8.71 -53.34
CA ALA A 676 48.12 -7.93 -53.79
C ALA A 676 49.45 -8.60 -53.41
N ILE A 677 49.57 -9.14 -52.19
CA ILE A 677 50.75 -9.89 -51.75
C ILE A 677 50.88 -11.19 -52.56
N GLY A 678 49.82 -11.98 -52.67
CA GLY A 678 49.82 -13.23 -53.44
C GLY A 678 50.10 -13.01 -54.92
N GLY A 679 49.50 -11.98 -55.52
CA GLY A 679 49.71 -11.56 -56.91
C GLY A 679 51.13 -11.04 -57.15
N SER A 680 51.69 -10.26 -56.22
CA SER A 680 53.08 -9.80 -56.27
C SER A 680 54.05 -10.98 -56.17
N VAL A 681 53.82 -11.90 -55.23
CA VAL A 681 54.63 -13.12 -55.08
C VAL A 681 54.57 -13.95 -56.37
N PHE A 682 53.40 -14.15 -56.97
CA PHE A 682 53.25 -14.88 -58.22
C PHE A 682 53.93 -14.18 -59.41
N TYR A 683 53.76 -12.86 -59.52
CA TYR A 683 54.38 -12.04 -60.56
C TYR A 683 55.91 -12.08 -60.50
N PHE A 684 56.49 -11.88 -59.32
CA PHE A 684 57.95 -11.94 -59.13
C PHE A 684 58.52 -13.35 -59.24
N ARG A 685 57.70 -14.40 -59.05
CA ARG A 685 58.10 -15.79 -59.31
C ARG A 685 58.18 -16.10 -60.81
N ARG A 686 57.37 -15.45 -61.65
CA ARG A 686 57.39 -15.57 -63.12
C ARG A 686 58.36 -14.61 -63.81
N HIS A 687 58.70 -13.49 -63.16
CA HIS A 687 59.62 -12.46 -63.66
C HIS A 687 60.77 -12.19 -62.66
N PRO A 688 61.71 -13.13 -62.48
CA PRO A 688 62.80 -13.01 -61.49
C PRO A 688 63.79 -11.88 -61.81
N ASP A 689 63.92 -11.49 -63.08
CA ASP A 689 64.69 -10.35 -63.57
C ASP A 689 64.18 -9.01 -63.01
N LYS A 690 62.85 -8.83 -62.90
CA LYS A 690 62.25 -7.62 -62.33
C LYS A 690 62.37 -7.55 -60.81
N TRP A 691 62.39 -8.69 -60.11
CA TRP A 691 62.66 -8.74 -58.67
C TRP A 691 64.10 -8.29 -58.34
N GLN A 692 65.06 -8.65 -59.20
CA GLN A 692 66.45 -8.19 -59.06
C GLN A 692 66.55 -6.68 -59.25
N ASN A 693 65.93 -6.10 -60.28
CA ASN A 693 65.90 -4.65 -60.49
C ASN A 693 65.23 -3.87 -59.33
N LEU A 694 64.19 -4.45 -58.70
CA LEU A 694 63.55 -3.88 -57.52
C LEU A 694 64.50 -3.91 -56.31
N LYS A 695 65.21 -5.02 -56.07
CA LYS A 695 66.25 -5.11 -55.03
C LYS A 695 67.37 -4.10 -55.25
N THR A 696 67.86 -3.94 -56.47
CA THR A 696 68.92 -2.97 -56.79
C THR A 696 68.45 -1.53 -56.57
N SER A 697 67.19 -1.23 -56.88
CA SER A 697 66.59 0.10 -56.65
C SER A 697 66.37 0.42 -55.17
N VAL A 698 65.94 -0.55 -54.36
CA VAL A 698 65.78 -0.38 -52.90
C VAL A 698 67.15 -0.23 -52.20
N VAL A 699 68.17 -0.98 -52.66
CA VAL A 699 69.56 -0.83 -52.17
C VAL A 699 70.15 0.54 -52.55
N ASN A 700 69.83 1.07 -53.74
CA ASN A 700 70.23 2.41 -54.16
C ASN A 700 69.45 3.53 -53.43
N GLY A 701 68.16 3.32 -53.11
CA GLY A 701 67.37 4.22 -52.26
C GLY A 701 67.88 4.29 -50.81
N CYS A 702 68.25 3.14 -50.22
CA CYS A 702 68.87 3.09 -48.89
C CYS A 702 70.27 3.72 -48.84
N ARG A 703 71.03 3.75 -49.96
CA ARG A 703 72.28 4.51 -50.06
C ARG A 703 72.04 6.03 -50.13
N SER A 704 70.95 6.49 -50.75
CA SER A 704 70.57 7.91 -50.78
C SER A 704 70.10 8.44 -49.42
N CYS A 705 69.51 7.60 -48.56
CA CYS A 705 69.08 8.00 -47.21
C CYS A 705 70.19 8.05 -46.16
N LYS A 706 71.41 7.56 -46.48
CA LYS A 706 72.60 7.70 -45.60
C LYS A 706 73.49 8.91 -45.94
N GLY A 707 73.09 9.74 -46.91
CA GLY A 707 73.86 10.92 -47.36
C GLY A 707 73.33 12.28 -46.86
N LYS A 708 72.35 12.30 -45.95
CA LYS A 708 71.88 13.52 -45.28
C LYS A 708 71.67 13.24 -43.78
N VAL A 709 72.76 13.32 -43.03
CA VAL A 709 72.76 13.79 -41.63
C VAL A 709 73.48 15.13 -41.66
#